data_AF-A0A944WEB2-F1
#
_entry.id   AF-A0A944WEB2-F1
#
_cell.length_a   1.000
_cell.length_b   1.000
_cell.length_c   1.000
_cell.angle_alpha   90.00
_cell.angle_beta   90.00
_cell.angle_gamma   90.00
#
_symmetry.space_group_name_H-M   'P 1'
#
loop_
_entity.id
_entity.type
_entity.pdbx_description
1 polymer ?
#
loop_
_entity_poly.entity_id
_entity_poly.type
_entity_poly.pdbx_seq_one_letter_code
_entity_poly.pdbx_strand_id
1 'polypeptide(L)'
;MSGANAQDGRAGLDGDSEFANNLFFVWAAASGGSIVYGKVDSLGSQFFTGYNDNVHLTLSQNTMQAVTKKFVIIALLFVPLVAQGQIDPIGETPEDQAAAITALKGISSNLQKNRDGTVRFVRFSKAVVEDKHLDQIRVFKQLDYLSVITGRVTDVGLANIAQLTNLDSLILTNTQATDTTVALIGKLAKLEVLYLDNTQVTDAGLDHLSTLNELKILSLSKTQITGVGLKSLTGLVKLETLHLKECNLSDEIFETLAEIKSLKSIYLDGTKVTGKGLVQFESLEGLEQLSFNQTPFAPASLEEIQVIVSLKHVLLWGTDITTATLPQNLSAELRQKLRLTPEKSERLSPFQKFIGGQSLDKIEQAKRDSGIFDGIKIDESVAHRFSKATDETPDFQRHVVPMLGKLGCNGRACHGSFQGQGGFSLSLFGYDFATDHLSMLDEDAGRVVPESPDDSLLIMKPTLGIDHEGGRRIAEDSWQLRLLQRWISSGAKRNSEVHELLACQVTPQEIFFSRGKLEQQLQVTAIWSNGLVEDVTALARIETLDDQIAIVDENGRVTNKAKGDTHLVVSYDRAVVAVPVLRPVSDKTGDNYPDIPWRTRVDELVGEKLKRLGIVPSDVCTDQEFLRRSMLDVAGTLPSPTQITEFTNDASLTKRADLVERLLQSEAYIDWWAMKLADVTGANSQHLGSTDMNSPAALQWQRWLRARVAQNASWKEIVAGLVLADSREPGQTYDQYTWEHSSYQAAATKDDFNLPGNSMPYYWARSDLNTAENKVLNFSYVFMGVRLQCAQCHKHPFDQWSKQDFDQFSQIFSRIRWGTEPESQDARTQLMTRLGVPKKLDTAALRRQMYNRVSAEGLPIPWFELYIEPPRTTEHTAVLLGGKPFDLNQFDDPREVLFSWLIDDDNPFFAPAFVNRVWNHYFGVGLVNPVDDLNAGNPPSNAKLMKYLSAGFSGHDFDMKWLHREILLSDTYQRSWRTNETNQHDERHFSYSRLRRLPAEVLVDAIEQSTAKSSRNETYLNDTTQRKITSHPRSLSPNSIDYALAIFGKPTRATNCDCERTAQPTLLQNLYIRNDRELLELIERKTGWLAEVAQQTGIGLHSETSAAILVKANTQVADSSTITADELVTAAYARMLSRRPTAAEMENGRQYIADSDDLVEGLRGLVWALLNTQEFLTNH
;
A
#
# COMPACT_ATOMS: atom_id res chain seq x y z
N MET A 1 51.66 12.45 16.38
CA MET A 1 52.82 11.68 15.87
C MET A 1 52.37 11.10 14.54
N SER A 2 52.91 11.37 13.35
CA SER A 2 54.19 11.88 12.82
C SER A 2 53.89 12.63 11.49
N GLY A 3 54.26 13.91 11.31
CA GLY A 3 55.47 14.38 10.58
C GLY A 3 55.10 14.85 9.16
N ALA A 4 55.00 16.17 8.88
CA ALA A 4 56.05 17.09 8.35
C ALA A 4 56.54 16.67 6.93
N ASN A 5 56.66 17.50 5.87
CA ASN A 5 57.01 18.92 5.69
C ASN A 5 56.76 19.32 4.21
N ALA A 6 56.29 20.55 3.91
CA ALA A 6 57.04 21.71 3.32
C ALA A 6 57.26 21.64 1.79
N GLN A 7 56.64 22.51 0.98
CA GLN A 7 57.02 23.89 0.57
C GLN A 7 57.85 23.95 -0.73
N ASP A 8 57.31 24.68 -1.73
CA ASP A 8 57.93 25.61 -2.70
C ASP A 8 57.07 25.66 -3.99
N GLY A 9 56.69 26.77 -4.62
CA GLY A 9 57.03 28.17 -4.43
C GLY A 9 57.56 28.82 -5.73
N ARG A 10 56.65 29.42 -6.56
CA ARG A 10 56.90 30.46 -7.61
C ARG A 10 57.68 30.00 -8.86
N ALA A 11 57.57 30.53 -10.08
CA ALA A 11 56.85 31.55 -10.86
C ALA A 11 57.22 31.21 -12.35
N GLY A 12 56.57 31.59 -13.44
CA GLY A 12 55.46 32.47 -13.77
C GLY A 12 55.31 32.55 -15.31
N LEU A 13 54.40 33.44 -15.76
CA LEU A 13 54.22 33.98 -17.12
C LEU A 13 53.56 33.01 -18.14
N ASP A 14 52.47 33.29 -18.85
CA ASP A 14 51.85 34.54 -19.32
C ASP A 14 50.31 34.38 -19.50
N GLY A 15 49.58 35.51 -19.45
CA GLY A 15 48.34 35.73 -20.24
C GLY A 15 47.01 35.92 -19.50
N ASP A 16 46.72 37.16 -19.09
CA ASP A 16 45.48 37.97 -19.30
C ASP A 16 44.27 37.30 -19.98
N SER A 17 42.99 37.68 -19.83
CA SER A 17 42.21 38.61 -19.01
C SER A 17 40.75 38.50 -19.53
N GLU A 18 39.77 38.82 -18.68
CA GLU A 18 38.44 39.35 -19.04
C GLU A 18 37.47 38.53 -19.93
N PHE A 19 36.41 38.06 -19.25
CA PHE A 19 35.09 37.81 -19.81
C PHE A 19 34.44 39.12 -20.27
N ALA A 20 34.46 39.39 -21.57
CA ALA A 20 33.52 40.27 -22.25
C ALA A 20 33.25 39.73 -23.67
N ASN A 21 31.96 39.57 -23.99
CA ASN A 21 31.30 39.51 -25.30
C ASN A 21 32.10 39.08 -26.55
N ASN A 22 31.62 38.06 -27.25
CA ASN A 22 31.10 38.28 -28.62
C ASN A 22 30.26 37.12 -29.15
N LEU A 23 29.02 37.47 -29.49
CA LEU A 23 28.26 36.90 -30.59
C LEU A 23 28.84 37.39 -31.95
N PHE A 24 28.66 36.54 -32.97
CA PHE A 24 28.58 36.76 -34.42
C PHE A 24 29.80 36.66 -35.36
N PHE A 25 29.68 35.68 -36.27
CA PHE A 25 29.84 35.71 -37.75
C PHE A 25 28.84 34.64 -38.27
N VAL A 26 28.02 34.73 -39.33
CA VAL A 26 28.03 35.28 -40.71
C VAL A 26 26.53 35.36 -41.13
N TRP A 27 25.92 36.29 -41.88
CA TRP A 27 26.23 36.83 -43.22
C TRP A 27 25.44 38.13 -43.47
N ALA A 28 26.08 39.13 -44.07
CA ALA A 28 25.40 40.12 -44.91
C ALA A 28 26.29 40.41 -46.13
N ALA A 29 25.88 39.88 -47.28
CA ALA A 29 26.39 40.30 -48.58
C ALA A 29 25.23 40.26 -49.61
N ALA A 30 24.39 41.29 -49.61
CA ALA A 30 23.83 41.86 -50.83
C ALA A 30 23.06 43.15 -50.49
N SER A 31 23.39 44.22 -51.21
CA SER A 31 22.76 45.56 -51.23
C SER A 31 22.94 46.45 -49.98
N GLY A 32 23.83 47.44 -50.11
CA GLY A 32 24.23 48.36 -49.07
C GLY A 32 23.22 49.45 -48.69
N GLY A 33 23.47 50.06 -47.52
CA GLY A 33 22.80 51.24 -47.00
C GLY A 33 23.10 51.42 -45.51
N SER A 34 23.65 52.57 -45.11
CA SER A 34 24.23 52.84 -43.79
C SER A 34 23.23 53.03 -42.63
N ILE A 35 23.63 52.50 -41.47
CA ILE A 35 23.52 52.92 -40.05
C ILE A 35 22.55 54.07 -39.68
N VAL A 36 21.72 53.86 -38.64
CA VAL A 36 21.47 54.82 -37.53
C VAL A 36 21.27 54.08 -36.19
N TYR A 37 21.98 54.50 -35.14
CA TYR A 37 21.89 54.03 -33.74
C TYR A 37 20.78 54.75 -32.95
N GLY A 38 20.18 54.07 -31.96
CA GLY A 38 19.33 54.67 -30.93
C GLY A 38 19.18 53.79 -29.69
N LYS A 39 19.73 54.24 -28.56
CA LYS A 39 19.85 53.60 -27.24
C LYS A 39 18.66 54.00 -26.35
N VAL A 40 18.05 53.09 -25.57
CA VAL A 40 17.32 53.43 -24.34
C VAL A 40 17.50 52.33 -23.30
N ASP A 41 18.01 52.72 -22.14
CA ASP A 41 18.36 51.90 -20.97
C ASP A 41 17.16 51.67 -20.03
N SER A 42 17.19 50.51 -19.34
CA SER A 42 16.77 50.19 -17.95
C SER A 42 15.49 50.77 -17.33
N LEU A 43 14.65 49.87 -16.79
CA LEU A 43 13.94 49.88 -15.47
C LEU A 43 13.09 48.59 -15.45
N GLY A 44 13.18 47.65 -14.51
CA GLY A 44 13.23 47.81 -13.07
C GLY A 44 11.84 47.52 -12.49
N SER A 45 11.60 46.25 -12.12
CA SER A 45 10.56 45.71 -11.23
C SER A 45 9.56 46.67 -10.58
N GLN A 46 8.25 46.42 -10.74
CA GLN A 46 7.22 46.53 -9.69
C GLN A 46 5.82 46.12 -10.21
N PHE A 47 4.97 45.68 -9.28
CA PHE A 47 3.53 45.36 -9.35
C PHE A 47 3.13 43.94 -9.75
N PHE A 48 2.76 43.14 -8.74
CA PHE A 48 1.50 42.38 -8.76
C PHE A 48 0.95 42.25 -7.33
N THR A 49 -0.18 42.89 -7.08
CA THR A 49 -1.14 42.60 -6.01
C THR A 49 -2.54 42.81 -6.56
N GLY A 50 -3.46 41.89 -6.28
CA GLY A 50 -4.90 42.16 -6.28
C GLY A 50 -5.73 41.39 -7.31
N TYR A 51 -6.47 40.40 -6.82
CA TYR A 51 -7.67 39.84 -7.46
C TYR A 51 -8.88 40.70 -7.07
N ASN A 52 -9.74 41.08 -8.02
CA ASN A 52 -11.20 40.98 -7.89
C ASN A 52 -11.95 41.28 -9.21
N ASP A 53 -13.06 40.57 -9.32
CA ASP A 53 -14.13 40.43 -10.32
C ASP A 53 -14.50 41.57 -11.30
N ASN A 54 -15.02 41.10 -12.44
CA ASN A 54 -15.96 41.74 -13.38
C ASN A 54 -15.49 42.99 -14.14
N VAL A 55 -14.91 42.76 -15.34
CA VAL A 55 -14.97 43.73 -16.45
C VAL A 55 -15.26 42.99 -17.76
N HIS A 56 -16.45 43.23 -18.32
CA HIS A 56 -16.73 43.03 -19.74
C HIS A 56 -15.80 43.94 -20.56
N LEU A 57 -14.84 43.37 -21.29
CA LEU A 57 -14.09 44.08 -22.33
C LEU A 57 -14.55 43.63 -23.71
N THR A 58 -15.43 44.45 -24.28
CA THR A 58 -15.79 44.44 -25.70
C THR A 58 -14.57 44.92 -26.50
N LEU A 59 -13.90 44.03 -27.23
CA LEU A 59 -12.91 44.44 -28.23
C LEU A 59 -13.60 44.74 -29.55
N SER A 60 -13.36 45.95 -30.08
CA SER A 60 -13.97 46.46 -31.30
C SER A 60 -13.36 45.81 -32.55
N GLN A 61 -14.19 45.67 -33.59
CA GLN A 61 -13.86 45.02 -34.88
C GLN A 61 -12.65 45.61 -35.63
N ASN A 62 -12.11 46.75 -35.23
CA ASN A 62 -11.04 47.44 -35.98
C ASN A 62 -9.61 46.99 -35.60
N THR A 63 -9.42 46.26 -34.50
CA THR A 63 -8.09 45.69 -34.17
C THR A 63 -7.86 44.33 -34.86
N MET A 64 -8.93 43.67 -35.34
CA MET A 64 -8.86 42.41 -36.08
C MET A 64 -8.46 42.56 -37.56
N GLN A 65 -8.58 43.74 -38.17
CA GLN A 65 -8.26 43.95 -39.59
C GLN A 65 -6.80 44.33 -39.89
N ALA A 66 -6.01 44.76 -38.89
CA ALA A 66 -4.60 45.08 -39.09
C ALA A 66 -3.68 43.86 -38.95
N VAL A 67 -4.08 42.87 -38.15
CA VAL A 67 -3.30 41.63 -37.95
C VAL A 67 -3.53 40.62 -39.10
N THR A 68 -4.72 40.60 -39.69
CA THR A 68 -5.04 39.71 -40.83
C THR A 68 -4.40 40.13 -42.15
N LYS A 69 -4.06 41.42 -42.38
CA LYS A 69 -3.41 41.86 -43.63
C LYS A 69 -1.89 41.62 -43.71
N LYS A 70 -1.20 41.44 -42.58
CA LYS A 70 0.24 41.08 -42.60
C LYS A 70 0.49 39.57 -42.69
N PHE A 71 -0.45 38.73 -42.25
CA PHE A 71 -0.33 37.27 -42.39
C PHE A 71 -0.76 36.76 -43.78
N VAL A 72 -1.68 37.44 -44.47
CA VAL A 72 -2.17 37.00 -45.79
C VAL A 72 -1.18 37.30 -46.93
N ILE A 73 -0.25 38.25 -46.78
CA ILE A 73 0.76 38.55 -47.83
C ILE A 73 2.00 37.66 -47.72
N ILE A 74 2.29 37.08 -46.55
CA ILE A 74 3.38 36.11 -46.39
C ILE A 74 2.94 34.70 -46.82
N ALA A 75 1.64 34.38 -46.72
CA ALA A 75 1.10 33.09 -47.15
C ALA A 75 0.85 32.95 -48.67
N LEU A 76 0.93 34.04 -49.45
CA LEU A 76 0.65 34.01 -50.91
C LEU A 76 1.91 34.07 -51.81
N LEU A 77 3.12 34.08 -51.23
CA LEU A 77 4.38 34.00 -51.99
C LEU A 77 5.15 32.68 -51.80
N PHE A 78 4.59 31.71 -51.07
CA PHE A 78 5.22 30.41 -50.79
C PHE A 78 4.40 29.20 -51.31
N VAL A 79 3.71 29.34 -52.45
CA VAL A 79 2.93 28.24 -53.07
C VAL A 79 3.31 27.93 -54.53
N PRO A 80 4.42 28.44 -55.08
CA PRO A 80 5.08 27.63 -56.12
C PRO A 80 6.60 27.62 -55.96
N LEU A 81 7.11 27.00 -54.89
CA LEU A 81 8.49 26.48 -54.87
C LEU A 81 8.65 25.19 -54.05
N VAL A 82 7.57 24.43 -53.86
CA VAL A 82 7.63 23.03 -53.39
C VAL A 82 7.51 22.05 -54.57
N ALA A 83 7.32 22.57 -55.79
CA ALA A 83 7.26 21.79 -57.03
C ALA A 83 8.60 21.64 -57.78
N GLN A 84 9.71 22.10 -57.20
CA GLN A 84 11.06 21.88 -57.75
C GLN A 84 11.96 21.39 -56.61
N GLY A 85 12.09 20.07 -56.47
CA GLY A 85 12.84 19.43 -55.39
C GLY A 85 14.32 19.81 -55.34
N GLN A 86 14.62 20.88 -54.60
CA GLN A 86 15.97 21.20 -54.11
C GLN A 86 15.86 21.74 -52.67
N ILE A 87 15.87 20.81 -51.71
CA ILE A 87 16.39 21.08 -50.36
C ILE A 87 17.81 20.51 -50.40
N ASP A 88 18.83 21.34 -50.16
CA ASP A 88 20.22 20.89 -50.14
C ASP A 88 20.39 19.74 -49.11
N PRO A 89 21.10 18.66 -49.47
CA PRO A 89 21.36 17.58 -48.53
C PRO A 89 22.34 18.09 -47.47
N ILE A 90 21.86 18.35 -46.24
CA ILE A 90 22.75 18.44 -45.08
C ILE A 90 23.43 17.08 -44.96
N GLY A 91 24.75 17.09 -45.11
CA GLY A 91 25.58 15.90 -45.16
C GLY A 91 25.51 15.10 -43.87
N GLU A 92 25.60 13.79 -43.98
CA GLU A 92 25.69 12.83 -42.88
C GLU A 92 27.10 12.89 -42.24
N THR A 93 27.65 14.09 -42.03
CA THR A 93 29.01 14.23 -41.52
C THR A 93 29.06 13.87 -40.02
N PRO A 94 30.17 13.28 -39.55
CA PRO A 94 30.35 13.02 -38.11
C PRO A 94 30.20 14.29 -37.25
N GLU A 95 30.53 15.46 -37.81
CA GLU A 95 30.45 16.76 -37.14
C GLU A 95 28.99 17.22 -36.96
N ASP A 96 28.16 17.08 -38.00
CA ASP A 96 26.72 17.39 -37.95
C ASP A 96 25.98 16.45 -36.99
N GLN A 97 26.31 15.15 -37.01
CA GLN A 97 25.77 14.20 -36.04
C GLN A 97 26.19 14.55 -34.60
N ALA A 98 27.45 14.95 -34.38
CA ALA A 98 27.92 15.37 -33.06
C ALA A 98 27.22 16.64 -32.56
N ALA A 99 26.97 17.61 -33.44
CA ALA A 99 26.21 18.81 -33.11
C ALA A 99 24.75 18.48 -32.74
N ALA A 100 24.08 17.64 -33.52
CA ALA A 100 22.71 17.19 -33.24
C ALA A 100 22.62 16.38 -31.93
N ILE A 101 23.56 15.48 -31.66
CA ILE A 101 23.64 14.74 -30.38
C ILE A 101 23.78 15.72 -29.21
N THR A 102 24.60 16.76 -29.37
CA THR A 102 24.78 17.79 -28.35
C THR A 102 23.50 18.58 -28.12
N ALA A 103 22.79 18.97 -29.18
CA ALA A 103 21.52 19.69 -29.11
C ALA A 103 20.39 18.85 -28.49
N LEU A 104 20.41 17.52 -28.67
CA LEU A 104 19.43 16.60 -28.11
C LEU A 104 19.75 16.17 -26.67
N LYS A 105 20.94 16.49 -26.16
CA LYS A 105 21.38 16.12 -24.82
C LYS A 105 20.46 16.74 -23.77
N GLY A 106 19.86 15.89 -22.94
CA GLY A 106 18.89 16.33 -21.92
C GLY A 106 17.47 16.56 -22.44
N ILE A 107 17.22 16.35 -23.74
CA ILE A 107 15.89 16.43 -24.35
C ILE A 107 15.41 15.04 -24.76
N SER A 108 16.24 14.24 -25.42
CA SER A 108 15.98 12.81 -25.62
C SER A 108 16.03 12.06 -24.28
N SER A 109 15.14 11.08 -24.09
CA SER A 109 15.15 10.18 -22.94
C SER A 109 16.15 9.03 -23.09
N ASN A 110 16.47 8.67 -24.35
CA ASN A 110 17.49 7.69 -24.69
C ASN A 110 18.01 7.97 -26.12
N LEU A 111 19.32 7.81 -26.35
CA LEU A 111 19.96 7.90 -27.66
C LEU A 111 21.12 6.89 -27.73
N GLN A 112 21.11 6.00 -28.72
CA GLN A 112 22.12 4.93 -28.87
C GLN A 112 22.83 5.00 -30.22
N LYS A 113 24.10 4.54 -30.24
CA LYS A 113 24.97 4.54 -31.41
C LYS A 113 25.38 3.12 -31.83
N ASN A 114 25.58 2.93 -33.13
CA ASN A 114 26.26 1.77 -33.71
C ASN A 114 27.76 1.78 -33.36
N ARG A 115 28.44 0.66 -33.61
CA ARG A 115 29.89 0.50 -33.38
C ARG A 115 30.76 1.47 -34.19
N ASP A 116 30.25 1.94 -35.33
CA ASP A 116 30.90 2.93 -36.20
C ASP A 116 30.64 4.40 -35.78
N GLY A 117 29.88 4.61 -34.70
CA GLY A 117 29.57 5.92 -34.14
C GLY A 117 28.29 6.58 -34.68
N THR A 118 27.61 5.98 -35.66
CA THR A 118 26.34 6.48 -36.19
C THR A 118 25.19 6.26 -35.21
N VAL A 119 24.21 7.17 -35.15
CA VAL A 119 23.05 7.04 -34.24
C VAL A 119 21.99 6.09 -34.82
N ARG A 120 21.59 5.07 -34.05
CA ARG A 120 20.60 4.06 -34.45
C ARG A 120 19.25 4.17 -33.74
N PHE A 121 19.24 4.63 -32.49
CA PHE A 121 18.05 4.63 -31.65
C PHE A 121 17.87 6.00 -30.99
N VAL A 122 16.67 6.56 -31.04
CA VAL A 122 16.33 7.80 -30.33
C VAL A 122 14.93 7.68 -29.71
N ARG A 123 14.80 8.04 -28.43
CA ARG A 123 13.52 8.13 -27.72
C ARG A 123 13.34 9.51 -27.11
N PHE A 124 12.11 10.01 -27.20
CA PHE A 124 11.61 11.23 -26.62
C PHE A 124 10.35 10.92 -25.81
N SER A 125 10.47 10.77 -24.49
CA SER A 125 9.33 10.50 -23.58
C SER A 125 9.09 11.63 -22.58
N LYS A 126 9.68 12.81 -22.80
CA LYS A 126 9.56 13.97 -21.91
C LYS A 126 8.49 14.95 -22.37
N ALA A 127 7.74 15.49 -21.40
CA ALA A 127 6.72 16.50 -21.64
C ALA A 127 7.22 17.83 -22.23
N VAL A 128 8.54 18.09 -22.25
CA VAL A 128 9.16 19.31 -22.81
C VAL A 128 9.47 19.22 -24.31
N VAL A 129 9.29 18.05 -24.92
CA VAL A 129 9.63 17.84 -26.34
C VAL A 129 8.59 18.51 -27.25
N GLU A 130 9.05 19.49 -28.02
CA GLU A 130 8.34 20.28 -29.06
C GLU A 130 8.99 20.10 -30.46
N ASP A 131 8.32 20.59 -31.52
CA ASP A 131 8.69 20.42 -32.93
C ASP A 131 10.16 20.74 -33.28
N LYS A 132 10.68 21.86 -32.76
CA LYS A 132 12.06 22.33 -33.00
C LYS A 132 13.14 21.29 -32.62
N HIS A 133 12.83 20.38 -31.70
CA HIS A 133 13.78 19.35 -31.29
C HIS A 133 13.89 18.22 -32.31
N LEU A 134 12.81 17.96 -33.06
CA LEU A 134 12.82 16.99 -34.15
C LEU A 134 13.56 17.49 -35.40
N ASP A 135 13.98 18.76 -35.46
CA ASP A 135 14.89 19.20 -36.52
C ASP A 135 16.27 18.55 -36.41
N GLN A 136 16.69 18.23 -35.19
CA GLN A 136 18.02 17.66 -34.93
C GLN A 136 18.12 16.19 -35.38
N ILE A 137 17.02 15.45 -35.44
CA ILE A 137 17.08 14.02 -35.81
C ILE A 137 17.31 13.80 -37.31
N ARG A 138 17.14 14.82 -38.16
CA ARG A 138 17.28 14.71 -39.63
C ARG A 138 18.66 14.22 -40.07
N VAL A 139 19.69 14.43 -39.26
CA VAL A 139 21.09 14.05 -39.58
C VAL A 139 21.41 12.58 -39.29
N PHE A 140 20.55 11.87 -38.56
CA PHE A 140 20.76 10.46 -38.20
C PHE A 140 20.19 9.51 -39.28
N LYS A 141 20.84 9.41 -40.46
CA LYS A 141 20.25 8.57 -41.53
C LYS A 141 20.33 7.06 -41.25
N GLN A 142 21.16 6.62 -40.30
CA GLN A 142 21.21 5.22 -39.82
C GLN A 142 20.21 4.91 -38.70
N LEU A 143 19.28 5.83 -38.39
CA LEU A 143 18.29 5.62 -37.34
C LEU A 143 17.33 4.49 -37.74
N ASP A 144 17.31 3.43 -36.93
CA ASP A 144 16.42 2.28 -37.07
C ASP A 144 15.20 2.37 -36.13
N TYR A 145 15.36 3.01 -34.97
CA TYR A 145 14.27 3.19 -33.99
C TYR A 145 14.09 4.66 -33.60
N LEU A 146 12.85 5.15 -33.71
CA LEU A 146 12.43 6.45 -33.20
C LEU A 146 11.15 6.34 -32.36
N SER A 147 11.17 6.91 -31.16
CA SER A 147 9.98 7.03 -30.32
C SER A 147 9.79 8.47 -29.85
N VAL A 148 8.57 8.99 -29.98
CA VAL A 148 8.10 10.31 -29.57
C VAL A 148 6.78 10.15 -28.84
N ILE A 149 6.79 10.36 -27.53
CA ILE A 149 5.63 10.19 -26.66
C ILE A 149 5.37 11.50 -25.92
N THR A 150 4.60 12.41 -26.54
CA THR A 150 4.32 13.76 -26.01
C THR A 150 3.21 14.47 -26.77
N GLY A 151 2.34 15.21 -26.05
CA GLY A 151 1.25 16.00 -26.62
C GLY A 151 1.63 17.33 -27.29
N ARG A 152 2.92 17.67 -27.37
CA ARG A 152 3.39 18.97 -27.85
C ARG A 152 4.05 18.96 -29.24
N VAL A 153 4.14 17.79 -29.86
CA VAL A 153 4.71 17.62 -31.19
C VAL A 153 3.58 17.55 -32.22
N THR A 154 3.70 18.34 -33.29
CA THR A 154 2.75 18.47 -34.39
C THR A 154 3.33 17.93 -35.69
N ASP A 155 2.53 17.93 -36.77
CA ASP A 155 2.99 17.55 -38.12
C ASP A 155 4.22 18.33 -38.58
N VAL A 156 4.40 19.57 -38.11
CA VAL A 156 5.55 20.41 -38.46
C VAL A 156 6.86 19.79 -37.98
N GLY A 157 6.91 19.30 -36.74
CA GLY A 157 8.08 18.60 -36.21
C GLY A 157 8.26 17.21 -36.81
N LEU A 158 7.16 16.51 -37.06
CA LEU A 158 7.16 15.14 -37.59
C LEU A 158 7.52 15.07 -39.08
N ALA A 159 7.42 16.18 -39.82
CA ALA A 159 7.81 16.25 -41.24
C ALA A 159 9.25 15.78 -41.51
N ASN A 160 10.08 15.83 -40.48
CA ASN A 160 11.51 15.54 -40.52
C ASN A 160 11.80 14.05 -40.59
N ILE A 161 10.84 13.23 -40.13
CA ILE A 161 10.93 11.78 -40.07
C ILE A 161 10.91 11.17 -41.48
N ALA A 162 10.34 11.86 -42.47
CA ALA A 162 10.27 11.42 -43.87
C ALA A 162 11.65 11.16 -44.50
N GLN A 163 12.73 11.72 -43.95
CA GLN A 163 14.09 11.57 -44.44
C GLN A 163 14.87 10.43 -43.77
N LEU A 164 14.26 9.71 -42.82
CA LEU A 164 14.87 8.66 -42.01
C LEU A 164 14.49 7.28 -42.56
N THR A 165 14.94 7.01 -43.79
CA THR A 165 14.51 5.84 -44.58
C THR A 165 15.00 4.49 -44.05
N ASN A 166 15.84 4.48 -43.00
CA ASN A 166 16.32 3.28 -42.32
C ASN A 166 15.44 2.84 -41.13
N LEU A 167 14.42 3.61 -40.76
CA LEU A 167 13.54 3.28 -39.65
C LEU A 167 12.83 1.94 -39.88
N ASP A 168 12.97 1.03 -38.92
CA ASP A 168 12.17 -0.18 -38.77
C ASP A 168 11.07 -0.01 -37.71
N SER A 169 11.28 0.88 -36.73
CA SER A 169 10.37 1.07 -35.60
C SER A 169 10.09 2.55 -35.35
N LEU A 170 8.82 2.94 -35.42
CA LEU A 170 8.37 4.30 -35.21
C LEU A 170 7.19 4.36 -34.23
N ILE A 171 7.37 5.04 -33.11
CA ILE A 171 6.35 5.21 -32.07
C ILE A 171 6.03 6.70 -31.91
N LEU A 172 4.79 7.11 -32.17
CA LEU A 172 4.32 8.50 -32.13
C LEU A 172 3.11 8.69 -31.18
N THR A 173 3.03 7.86 -30.15
CA THR A 173 1.92 7.84 -29.18
C THR A 173 1.73 9.20 -28.49
N ASN A 174 0.47 9.62 -28.29
CA ASN A 174 0.10 10.89 -27.65
C ASN A 174 0.59 12.15 -28.38
N THR A 175 0.98 12.09 -29.66
CA THR A 175 1.37 13.27 -30.46
C THR A 175 0.18 13.92 -31.15
N GLN A 176 0.36 15.14 -31.68
CA GLN A 176 -0.64 15.81 -32.52
C GLN A 176 -0.49 15.45 -34.00
N ALA A 177 0.01 14.24 -34.31
CA ALA A 177 0.11 13.75 -35.68
C ALA A 177 -1.28 13.66 -36.33
N THR A 178 -1.40 14.16 -37.56
CA THR A 178 -2.59 14.03 -38.42
C THR A 178 -2.27 13.15 -39.64
N ASP A 179 -3.23 13.01 -40.54
CA ASP A 179 -3.05 12.36 -41.85
C ASP A 179 -1.88 12.94 -42.67
N THR A 180 -1.54 14.21 -42.44
CA THR A 180 -0.37 14.85 -43.04
C THR A 180 0.93 14.15 -42.65
N THR A 181 1.08 13.81 -41.37
CA THR A 181 2.24 13.03 -40.90
C THR A 181 2.21 11.62 -41.48
N VAL A 182 1.04 10.98 -41.53
CA VAL A 182 0.91 9.61 -42.05
C VAL A 182 1.28 9.53 -43.53
N ALA A 183 0.91 10.53 -44.34
CA ALA A 183 1.32 10.66 -45.74
C ALA A 183 2.85 10.72 -45.92
N LEU A 184 3.57 11.23 -44.92
CA LEU A 184 5.03 11.26 -44.92
C LEU A 184 5.63 9.93 -44.45
N ILE A 185 5.04 9.30 -43.43
CA ILE A 185 5.44 7.98 -42.91
C ILE A 185 5.27 6.90 -43.98
N GLY A 186 4.25 6.98 -44.84
CA GLY A 186 4.02 6.05 -45.95
C GLY A 186 5.20 5.89 -46.92
N LYS A 187 6.20 6.78 -46.88
CA LYS A 187 7.43 6.71 -47.68
C LYS A 187 8.52 5.85 -47.04
N LEU A 188 8.36 5.42 -45.79
CA LEU A 188 9.36 4.68 -45.00
C LEU A 188 9.21 3.17 -45.19
N ALA A 189 9.58 2.69 -46.37
CA ALA A 189 9.31 1.31 -46.81
C ALA A 189 9.94 0.18 -45.95
N LYS A 190 10.81 0.50 -44.98
CA LYS A 190 11.44 -0.47 -44.06
C LYS A 190 10.71 -0.64 -42.72
N LEU A 191 9.67 0.14 -42.45
CA LEU A 191 8.96 0.08 -41.18
C LEU A 191 8.33 -1.30 -40.96
N GLU A 192 8.69 -1.91 -39.84
CA GLU A 192 8.10 -3.13 -39.30
C GLU A 192 7.12 -2.84 -38.14
N VAL A 193 7.36 -1.78 -37.36
CA VAL A 193 6.56 -1.41 -36.18
C VAL A 193 6.14 0.05 -36.27
N LEU A 194 4.82 0.32 -36.20
CA LEU A 194 4.26 1.68 -36.23
C LEU A 194 3.19 1.86 -35.16
N TYR A 195 3.40 2.81 -34.24
CA TYR A 195 2.44 3.14 -33.18
C TYR A 195 1.99 4.60 -33.35
N LEU A 196 0.69 4.81 -33.47
CA LEU A 196 0.03 6.10 -33.67
C LEU A 196 -1.08 6.32 -32.62
N ASP A 197 -0.92 5.72 -31.43
CA ASP A 197 -1.98 5.74 -30.42
C ASP A 197 -2.27 7.15 -29.92
N ASN A 198 -3.55 7.47 -29.72
CA ASN A 198 -4.01 8.76 -29.24
C ASN A 198 -3.44 9.95 -30.06
N THR A 199 -3.58 9.83 -31.39
CA THR A 199 -3.25 10.87 -32.37
C THR A 199 -4.50 11.33 -33.13
N GLN A 200 -4.36 12.34 -33.99
CA GLN A 200 -5.47 12.92 -34.76
C GLN A 200 -5.62 12.30 -36.16
N VAL A 201 -5.16 11.06 -36.33
CA VAL A 201 -5.24 10.32 -37.59
C VAL A 201 -6.67 9.87 -37.87
N THR A 202 -7.09 10.00 -39.12
CA THR A 202 -8.42 9.64 -39.65
C THR A 202 -8.29 8.60 -40.77
N ASP A 203 -9.41 8.13 -41.31
CA ASP A 203 -9.43 7.16 -42.41
C ASP A 203 -8.61 7.60 -43.64
N ALA A 204 -8.57 8.90 -43.93
CA ALA A 204 -7.77 9.43 -45.03
C ALA A 204 -6.26 9.20 -44.83
N GLY A 205 -5.79 9.10 -43.59
CA GLY A 205 -4.41 8.74 -43.28
C GLY A 205 -4.06 7.31 -43.66
N LEU A 206 -5.02 6.36 -43.55
CA LEU A 206 -4.74 4.94 -43.79
C LEU A 206 -4.44 4.61 -45.26
N ASP A 207 -4.97 5.40 -46.21
CA ASP A 207 -4.63 5.29 -47.64
C ASP A 207 -3.13 5.34 -47.89
N HIS A 208 -2.42 6.11 -47.07
CA HIS A 208 -0.97 6.30 -47.17
C HIS A 208 -0.15 5.19 -46.49
N LEU A 209 -0.76 4.35 -45.66
CA LEU A 209 -0.05 3.25 -45.00
C LEU A 209 0.06 2.01 -45.90
N SER A 210 -0.80 1.89 -46.91
CA SER A 210 -0.84 0.75 -47.86
C SER A 210 0.49 0.42 -48.55
N THR A 211 1.42 1.37 -48.58
CA THR A 211 2.75 1.24 -49.19
C THR A 211 3.80 0.59 -48.27
N LEU A 212 3.51 0.39 -46.99
CA LEU A 212 4.44 -0.14 -45.98
C LEU A 212 4.45 -1.67 -45.94
N ASN A 213 4.93 -2.30 -47.02
CA ASN A 213 4.87 -3.77 -47.19
C ASN A 213 5.66 -4.60 -46.16
N GLU A 214 6.56 -3.97 -45.38
CA GLU A 214 7.33 -4.61 -44.32
C GLU A 214 6.65 -4.55 -42.93
N LEU A 215 5.51 -3.85 -42.81
CA LEU A 215 4.87 -3.58 -41.55
C LEU A 215 4.29 -4.86 -40.94
N LYS A 216 4.72 -5.19 -39.71
CA LYS A 216 4.29 -6.35 -38.91
C LYS A 216 3.38 -5.95 -37.77
N ILE A 217 3.60 -4.80 -37.15
CA ILE A 217 2.83 -4.31 -36.01
C ILE A 217 2.32 -2.89 -36.29
N LEU A 218 1.01 -2.71 -36.21
CA LEU A 218 0.35 -1.41 -36.34
C LEU A 218 -0.55 -1.15 -35.14
N SER A 219 -0.32 -0.03 -34.44
CA SER A 219 -1.17 0.43 -33.36
C SER A 219 -1.83 1.76 -33.71
N LEU A 220 -3.15 1.78 -33.71
CA LEU A 220 -4.02 2.92 -34.03
C LEU A 220 -5.01 3.18 -32.90
N SER A 221 -4.70 2.78 -31.66
CA SER A 221 -5.65 2.86 -30.56
C SER A 221 -6.00 4.32 -30.25
N LYS A 222 -7.26 4.63 -29.90
CA LYS A 222 -7.73 5.98 -29.55
C LYS A 222 -7.53 7.01 -30.68
N THR A 223 -7.72 6.58 -31.93
CA THR A 223 -7.68 7.46 -33.12
C THR A 223 -9.08 7.66 -33.70
N GLN A 224 -9.21 8.47 -34.75
CA GLN A 224 -10.50 8.76 -35.40
C GLN A 224 -10.81 7.79 -36.56
N ILE A 225 -10.22 6.59 -36.55
CA ILE A 225 -10.42 5.56 -37.56
C ILE A 225 -11.83 4.94 -37.47
N THR A 226 -12.44 4.70 -38.63
CA THR A 226 -13.70 3.99 -38.80
C THR A 226 -13.52 2.74 -39.68
N GLY A 227 -14.58 1.95 -39.84
CA GLY A 227 -14.53 0.75 -40.69
C GLY A 227 -14.24 1.04 -42.17
N VAL A 228 -14.51 2.26 -42.65
CA VAL A 228 -14.26 2.65 -44.05
C VAL A 228 -12.75 2.67 -44.34
N GLY A 229 -11.94 3.22 -43.44
CA GLY A 229 -10.50 3.37 -43.65
C GLY A 229 -9.71 2.06 -43.58
N LEU A 230 -10.24 1.02 -42.91
CA LEU A 230 -9.54 -0.26 -42.77
C LEU A 230 -9.31 -0.98 -44.12
N LYS A 231 -10.10 -0.67 -45.15
CA LYS A 231 -9.91 -1.23 -46.50
C LYS A 231 -8.54 -0.93 -47.08
N SER A 232 -7.96 0.20 -46.69
CA SER A 232 -6.65 0.63 -47.15
C SER A 232 -5.50 -0.19 -46.55
N LEU A 233 -5.76 -0.97 -45.49
CA LEU A 233 -4.77 -1.86 -44.85
C LEU A 233 -4.68 -3.25 -45.51
N THR A 234 -5.59 -3.58 -46.44
CA THR A 234 -5.64 -4.89 -47.13
C THR A 234 -4.38 -5.22 -47.93
N GLY A 235 -3.63 -4.20 -48.35
CA GLY A 235 -2.35 -4.35 -49.04
C GLY A 235 -1.17 -4.76 -48.13
N LEU A 236 -1.33 -4.75 -46.81
CA LEU A 236 -0.24 -5.01 -45.85
C LEU A 236 -0.03 -6.50 -45.59
N VAL A 237 0.57 -7.18 -46.57
CA VAL A 237 0.73 -8.64 -46.60
C VAL A 237 1.63 -9.25 -45.49
N LYS A 238 2.32 -8.44 -44.69
CA LYS A 238 3.14 -8.88 -43.55
C LYS A 238 2.58 -8.45 -42.19
N LEU A 239 1.42 -7.80 -42.16
CA LEU A 239 0.86 -7.28 -40.91
C LEU A 239 0.38 -8.43 -40.03
N GLU A 240 1.03 -8.62 -38.89
CA GLU A 240 0.74 -9.71 -37.95
C GLU A 240 -0.09 -9.24 -36.75
N THR A 241 0.15 -8.02 -36.27
CA THR A 241 -0.51 -7.48 -35.07
C THR A 241 -1.14 -6.14 -35.35
N LEU A 242 -2.43 -6.01 -35.02
CA LEU A 242 -3.21 -4.80 -35.21
C LEU A 242 -3.95 -4.40 -33.93
N HIS A 243 -3.64 -3.21 -33.40
CA HIS A 243 -4.34 -2.63 -32.26
C HIS A 243 -5.26 -1.49 -32.70
N LEU A 244 -6.55 -1.61 -32.36
CA LEU A 244 -7.63 -0.69 -32.73
C LEU A 244 -8.50 -0.33 -31.51
N LYS A 245 -7.88 -0.30 -30.32
CA LYS A 245 -8.62 -0.11 -29.07
C LYS A 245 -9.25 1.28 -29.01
N GLU A 246 -10.48 1.37 -28.52
CA GLU A 246 -11.25 2.60 -28.31
C GLU A 246 -11.43 3.43 -29.60
N CYS A 247 -11.43 2.78 -30.77
CA CYS A 247 -11.80 3.37 -32.05
C CYS A 247 -13.31 3.25 -32.33
N ASN A 248 -13.85 4.09 -33.22
CA ASN A 248 -15.28 4.10 -33.56
C ASN A 248 -15.62 3.00 -34.59
N LEU A 249 -15.47 1.74 -34.21
CA LEU A 249 -15.62 0.57 -35.08
C LEU A 249 -16.85 -0.29 -34.70
N SER A 250 -17.51 -0.88 -35.71
CA SER A 250 -18.65 -1.81 -35.58
C SER A 250 -18.39 -3.09 -36.40
N ASP A 251 -19.29 -4.07 -36.38
CA ASP A 251 -19.08 -5.41 -36.98
C ASP A 251 -18.81 -5.45 -38.50
N GLU A 252 -19.14 -4.39 -39.22
CA GLU A 252 -18.84 -4.22 -40.65
C GLU A 252 -17.34 -4.33 -41.00
N ILE A 253 -16.46 -4.21 -40.00
CA ILE A 253 -15.00 -4.34 -40.17
C ILE A 253 -14.53 -5.77 -40.43
N PHE A 254 -15.28 -6.79 -40.02
CA PHE A 254 -14.76 -8.17 -40.03
C PHE A 254 -14.50 -8.71 -41.43
N GLU A 255 -15.35 -8.36 -42.40
CA GLU A 255 -15.12 -8.70 -43.82
C GLU A 255 -13.81 -8.10 -44.33
N THR A 256 -13.55 -6.84 -43.98
CA THR A 256 -12.33 -6.14 -44.41
C THR A 256 -11.09 -6.67 -43.71
N LEU A 257 -11.14 -6.91 -42.40
CA LEU A 257 -10.03 -7.48 -41.64
C LEU A 257 -9.70 -8.92 -42.08
N ALA A 258 -10.71 -9.69 -42.51
CA ALA A 258 -10.51 -11.04 -43.04
C ALA A 258 -9.70 -11.06 -44.35
N GLU A 259 -9.61 -9.95 -45.10
CA GLU A 259 -8.77 -9.87 -46.30
C GLU A 259 -7.27 -9.81 -45.98
N ILE A 260 -6.89 -9.42 -44.75
CA ILE A 260 -5.50 -9.31 -44.31
C ILE A 260 -5.00 -10.66 -43.78
N LYS A 261 -4.64 -11.56 -44.70
CA LYS A 261 -4.31 -12.98 -44.40
C LYS A 261 -3.13 -13.20 -43.45
N SER A 262 -2.29 -12.19 -43.22
CA SER A 262 -1.11 -12.27 -42.35
C SER A 262 -1.41 -12.07 -40.86
N LEU A 263 -2.62 -11.63 -40.49
CA LEU A 263 -2.95 -11.28 -39.11
C LEU A 263 -2.88 -12.48 -38.17
N LYS A 264 -2.13 -12.31 -37.07
CA LYS A 264 -2.01 -13.25 -35.94
C LYS A 264 -2.72 -12.72 -34.70
N SER A 265 -2.72 -11.40 -34.48
CA SER A 265 -3.29 -10.77 -33.28
C SER A 265 -4.10 -9.52 -33.62
N ILE A 266 -5.36 -9.46 -33.18
CA ILE A 266 -6.24 -8.30 -33.39
C ILE A 266 -6.83 -7.85 -32.05
N TYR A 267 -6.69 -6.56 -31.74
CA TYR A 267 -7.21 -5.96 -30.50
C TYR A 267 -8.26 -4.89 -30.79
N LEU A 268 -9.50 -5.11 -30.35
CA LEU A 268 -10.69 -4.28 -30.59
C LEU A 268 -11.32 -3.79 -29.28
N ASP A 269 -10.55 -3.71 -28.21
CA ASP A 269 -11.03 -3.34 -26.87
C ASP A 269 -11.72 -1.97 -26.88
N GLY A 270 -12.85 -1.78 -26.21
CA GLY A 270 -13.55 -0.50 -26.06
C GLY A 270 -14.22 0.03 -27.35
N THR A 271 -14.39 -0.82 -28.37
CA THR A 271 -15.09 -0.49 -29.62
C THR A 271 -16.59 -0.85 -29.57
N LYS A 272 -17.35 -0.62 -30.66
CA LYS A 272 -18.80 -0.92 -30.76
C LYS A 272 -19.11 -2.26 -31.44
N VAL A 273 -18.11 -3.13 -31.60
CA VAL A 273 -18.28 -4.45 -32.21
C VAL A 273 -19.12 -5.36 -31.32
N THR A 274 -20.07 -6.07 -31.92
CA THR A 274 -20.89 -7.10 -31.25
C THR A 274 -20.41 -8.52 -31.56
N GLY A 275 -19.47 -8.69 -32.50
CA GLY A 275 -18.95 -9.99 -32.89
C GLY A 275 -19.80 -10.70 -33.95
N LYS A 276 -20.87 -10.08 -34.46
CA LYS A 276 -21.67 -10.66 -35.55
C LYS A 276 -20.87 -10.62 -36.86
N GLY A 277 -20.72 -11.74 -37.55
CA GLY A 277 -19.90 -11.84 -38.76
C GLY A 277 -18.46 -12.29 -38.53
N LEU A 278 -18.11 -12.78 -37.33
CA LEU A 278 -16.77 -13.30 -37.03
C LEU A 278 -16.40 -14.54 -37.82
N VAL A 279 -17.39 -15.27 -38.35
CA VAL A 279 -17.17 -16.43 -39.24
C VAL A 279 -16.22 -16.10 -40.41
N GLN A 280 -16.16 -14.84 -40.84
CA GLN A 280 -15.26 -14.39 -41.92
C GLN A 280 -13.77 -14.63 -41.59
N PHE A 281 -13.41 -14.65 -40.31
CA PHE A 281 -12.04 -14.92 -39.85
C PHE A 281 -11.64 -16.39 -39.94
N GLU A 282 -12.54 -17.31 -40.31
CA GLU A 282 -12.17 -18.71 -40.67
C GLU A 282 -11.09 -18.73 -41.76
N SER A 283 -11.10 -17.74 -42.64
CA SER A 283 -10.12 -17.58 -43.71
C SER A 283 -8.74 -17.06 -43.25
N LEU A 284 -8.53 -16.80 -41.95
CA LEU A 284 -7.27 -16.36 -41.35
C LEU A 284 -6.59 -17.54 -40.63
N GLU A 285 -5.92 -18.40 -41.40
CA GLU A 285 -5.29 -19.64 -40.91
C GLU A 285 -4.22 -19.42 -39.82
N GLY A 286 -3.63 -18.23 -39.76
CA GLY A 286 -2.60 -17.84 -38.78
C GLY A 286 -3.09 -17.05 -37.57
N LEU A 287 -4.41 -16.81 -37.43
CA LEU A 287 -4.95 -15.96 -36.37
C LEU A 287 -4.90 -16.66 -34.99
N GLU A 288 -4.05 -16.17 -34.09
CA GLU A 288 -3.83 -16.76 -32.78
C GLU A 288 -4.55 -15.99 -31.65
N GLN A 289 -4.77 -14.69 -31.80
CA GLN A 289 -5.30 -13.87 -30.72
C GLN A 289 -6.35 -12.85 -31.16
N LEU A 290 -7.45 -12.81 -30.42
CA LEU A 290 -8.51 -11.81 -30.57
C LEU A 290 -8.82 -11.17 -29.23
N SER A 291 -9.06 -9.87 -29.22
CA SER A 291 -9.43 -9.12 -28.02
C SER A 291 -10.61 -8.21 -28.29
N PHE A 292 -11.65 -8.32 -27.46
CA PHE A 292 -12.93 -7.64 -27.55
C PHE A 292 -13.34 -7.06 -26.19
N ASN A 293 -12.37 -6.67 -25.38
CA ASN A 293 -12.65 -6.26 -24.02
C ASN A 293 -13.49 -4.98 -24.02
N GLN A 294 -14.48 -4.84 -23.13
CA GLN A 294 -15.32 -3.65 -23.00
C GLN A 294 -16.08 -3.30 -24.29
N THR A 295 -16.53 -4.32 -25.02
CA THR A 295 -17.36 -4.20 -26.23
C THR A 295 -18.76 -4.78 -25.98
N PRO A 296 -19.77 -4.42 -26.79
CA PRO A 296 -21.11 -5.03 -26.74
C PRO A 296 -21.15 -6.43 -27.40
N PHE A 297 -20.18 -7.30 -27.12
CA PHE A 297 -20.04 -8.63 -27.74
C PHE A 297 -21.23 -9.55 -27.42
N ALA A 298 -21.88 -10.09 -28.45
CA ALA A 298 -23.09 -10.88 -28.36
C ALA A 298 -22.80 -12.38 -28.12
N PRO A 299 -23.53 -13.06 -27.21
CA PRO A 299 -23.33 -14.49 -26.95
C PRO A 299 -23.46 -15.42 -28.15
N ALA A 300 -24.36 -15.09 -29.09
CA ALA A 300 -24.55 -15.86 -30.32
C ALA A 300 -23.29 -15.89 -31.21
N SER A 301 -22.46 -14.84 -31.14
CA SER A 301 -21.23 -14.72 -31.93
C SER A 301 -20.14 -15.72 -31.53
N LEU A 302 -20.26 -16.38 -30.38
CA LEU A 302 -19.34 -17.45 -29.98
C LEU A 302 -19.52 -18.71 -30.83
N GLU A 303 -20.68 -18.92 -31.44
CA GLU A 303 -20.87 -20.02 -32.40
C GLU A 303 -20.10 -19.74 -33.70
N GLU A 304 -20.02 -18.47 -34.09
CA GLU A 304 -19.28 -18.02 -35.27
C GLU A 304 -17.76 -18.05 -35.05
N ILE A 305 -17.27 -17.78 -33.84
CA ILE A 305 -15.82 -17.80 -33.57
C ILE A 305 -15.26 -19.22 -33.51
N GLN A 306 -16.11 -20.23 -33.29
CA GLN A 306 -15.70 -21.63 -33.14
C GLN A 306 -15.15 -22.26 -34.43
N VAL A 307 -15.49 -21.72 -35.60
CA VAL A 307 -14.92 -22.20 -36.87
C VAL A 307 -13.46 -21.77 -37.04
N ILE A 308 -12.97 -20.82 -36.24
CA ILE A 308 -11.60 -20.30 -36.28
C ILE A 308 -10.70 -21.14 -35.37
N VAL A 309 -10.25 -22.29 -35.88
CA VAL A 309 -9.49 -23.27 -35.11
C VAL A 309 -8.09 -22.80 -34.67
N SER A 310 -7.53 -21.82 -35.37
CA SER A 310 -6.17 -21.28 -35.16
C SER A 310 -6.00 -20.48 -33.87
N LEU A 311 -7.10 -20.02 -33.25
CA LEU A 311 -7.05 -19.18 -32.06
C LEU A 311 -6.38 -19.90 -30.88
N LYS A 312 -5.58 -19.16 -30.12
CA LYS A 312 -4.99 -19.53 -28.83
C LYS A 312 -5.62 -18.73 -27.69
N HIS A 313 -5.91 -17.45 -27.93
CA HIS A 313 -6.45 -16.54 -26.92
C HIS A 313 -7.60 -15.69 -27.48
N VAL A 314 -8.71 -15.65 -26.75
CA VAL A 314 -9.86 -14.77 -27.04
C VAL A 314 -10.22 -13.99 -25.78
N LEU A 315 -9.88 -12.71 -25.75
CA LEU A 315 -10.15 -11.81 -24.63
C LEU A 315 -11.52 -11.14 -24.81
N LEU A 316 -12.41 -11.24 -23.84
CA LEU A 316 -13.82 -10.82 -23.91
C LEU A 316 -14.26 -10.10 -22.63
N TRP A 317 -13.33 -9.45 -21.94
CA TRP A 317 -13.61 -8.97 -20.62
C TRP A 317 -14.34 -7.66 -20.57
N GLY A 318 -15.32 -7.49 -19.67
CA GLY A 318 -16.19 -6.32 -19.68
C GLY A 318 -17.22 -6.33 -20.83
N THR A 319 -17.52 -7.49 -21.40
CA THR A 319 -18.64 -7.73 -22.33
C THR A 319 -19.83 -8.37 -21.59
N ASP A 320 -20.96 -8.58 -22.28
CA ASP A 320 -22.11 -9.35 -21.75
C ASP A 320 -21.86 -10.88 -21.74
N ILE A 321 -20.69 -11.34 -22.19
CA ILE A 321 -20.28 -12.74 -22.15
C ILE A 321 -19.78 -13.09 -20.75
N THR A 322 -20.54 -13.96 -20.10
CA THR A 322 -20.23 -14.55 -18.79
C THR A 322 -20.19 -16.06 -18.93
N THR A 323 -19.66 -16.77 -17.93
CA THR A 323 -19.73 -18.24 -17.91
C THR A 323 -21.17 -18.77 -17.99
N ALA A 324 -22.17 -17.99 -17.57
CA ALA A 324 -23.58 -18.35 -17.60
C ALA A 324 -24.25 -18.10 -18.97
N THR A 325 -23.73 -17.16 -19.75
CA THR A 325 -24.28 -16.81 -21.08
C THR A 325 -23.56 -17.56 -22.21
N LEU A 326 -22.56 -18.40 -21.92
CA LEU A 326 -21.90 -19.27 -22.89
C LEU A 326 -22.90 -20.28 -23.52
N PRO A 327 -23.03 -20.32 -24.86
CA PRO A 327 -23.81 -21.35 -25.53
C PRO A 327 -23.37 -22.78 -25.15
N GLN A 328 -24.33 -23.70 -24.98
CA GLN A 328 -24.03 -25.07 -24.53
C GLN A 328 -23.28 -25.90 -25.59
N ASN A 329 -23.51 -25.61 -26.87
CA ASN A 329 -22.91 -26.23 -28.05
C ASN A 329 -21.46 -25.82 -28.32
N LEU A 330 -20.83 -24.98 -27.49
CA LEU A 330 -19.43 -24.61 -27.69
C LEU A 330 -18.45 -25.77 -27.46
N SER A 331 -17.46 -25.91 -28.34
CA SER A 331 -16.40 -26.92 -28.22
C SER A 331 -15.56 -26.73 -26.94
N ALA A 332 -15.10 -27.84 -26.36
CA ALA A 332 -14.24 -27.80 -25.18
C ALA A 332 -12.93 -27.03 -25.43
N GLU A 333 -12.41 -27.12 -26.65
CA GLU A 333 -11.20 -26.42 -27.07
C GLU A 333 -11.40 -24.90 -27.12
N LEU A 334 -12.51 -24.41 -27.69
CA LEU A 334 -12.78 -22.97 -27.71
C LEU A 334 -12.98 -22.43 -26.29
N ARG A 335 -13.68 -23.17 -25.43
CA ARG A 335 -13.90 -22.78 -24.02
C ARG A 335 -12.57 -22.55 -23.26
N GLN A 336 -11.51 -23.29 -23.59
CA GLN A 336 -10.18 -23.12 -22.97
C GLN A 336 -9.42 -21.88 -23.48
N LYS A 337 -9.79 -21.38 -24.66
CA LYS A 337 -9.16 -20.23 -25.32
C LYS A 337 -9.79 -18.89 -24.89
N LEU A 338 -11.00 -18.88 -24.33
CA LEU A 338 -11.69 -17.67 -23.85
C LEU A 338 -11.05 -17.10 -22.56
N ARG A 339 -11.04 -15.77 -22.43
CA ARG A 339 -10.61 -15.00 -21.26
C ARG A 339 -11.64 -13.89 -21.00
N LEU A 340 -12.56 -14.09 -20.05
CA LEU A 340 -13.77 -13.25 -19.89
C LEU A 340 -13.62 -12.10 -18.87
N THR A 341 -12.44 -11.86 -18.35
CA THR A 341 -12.18 -10.92 -17.23
C THR A 341 -10.89 -10.13 -17.51
N PRO A 342 -10.78 -8.79 -17.25
CA PRO A 342 -9.44 -8.25 -17.08
C PRO A 342 -8.90 -9.04 -15.90
N GLU A 343 -7.59 -9.24 -15.80
CA GLU A 343 -7.02 -9.74 -14.56
C GLU A 343 -7.40 -8.76 -13.42
N LYS A 344 -8.58 -9.00 -12.82
CA LYS A 344 -9.24 -8.23 -11.77
C LYS A 344 -10.66 -8.69 -11.39
N SER A 345 -11.44 -9.42 -12.20
CA SER A 345 -12.84 -9.71 -11.80
C SER A 345 -13.47 -10.84 -12.63
N GLU A 346 -13.69 -12.09 -12.23
CA GLU A 346 -14.16 -12.59 -10.96
C GLU A 346 -14.25 -14.14 -11.02
N ARG A 347 -13.79 -14.81 -9.96
CA ARG A 347 -14.63 -15.66 -9.09
C ARG A 347 -15.37 -16.87 -9.67
N LEU A 348 -14.71 -17.69 -10.47
CA LEU A 348 -14.25 -18.98 -9.96
C LEU A 348 -13.05 -19.46 -10.81
N SER A 349 -11.82 -19.28 -10.33
CA SER A 349 -10.65 -20.01 -10.83
C SER A 349 -10.93 -21.54 -10.85
N PRO A 350 -10.17 -22.37 -11.59
CA PRO A 350 -10.19 -23.82 -11.40
C PRO A 350 -10.06 -24.20 -9.91
N PHE A 351 -9.34 -23.39 -9.15
CA PHE A 351 -9.24 -23.45 -7.69
C PHE A 351 -10.56 -23.12 -6.98
N GLN A 352 -11.30 -22.09 -7.36
CA GLN A 352 -12.63 -21.80 -6.83
C GLN A 352 -13.72 -22.81 -7.28
N LYS A 353 -13.52 -23.53 -8.41
CA LYS A 353 -14.30 -24.75 -8.77
C LYS A 353 -13.87 -25.98 -7.96
N PHE A 354 -12.62 -26.03 -7.50
CA PHE A 354 -12.07 -27.06 -6.62
C PHE A 354 -12.49 -26.86 -5.14
N ILE A 355 -12.62 -25.60 -4.70
CA ILE A 355 -13.02 -25.19 -3.34
C ILE A 355 -14.54 -25.02 -3.30
N GLY A 356 -15.31 -26.02 -3.76
CA GLY A 356 -16.77 -25.99 -3.68
C GLY A 356 -17.24 -25.64 -2.26
N GLY A 357 -17.62 -24.38 -2.08
CA GLY A 357 -18.10 -23.79 -0.84
C GLY A 357 -17.07 -23.78 0.28
N GLN A 358 -17.22 -22.74 1.11
CA GLN A 358 -16.94 -22.76 2.54
C GLN A 358 -15.69 -22.00 3.03
N SER A 359 -15.86 -20.71 3.29
CA SER A 359 -15.08 -20.03 4.34
C SER A 359 -15.36 -20.75 5.67
N LEU A 360 -14.35 -20.91 6.53
CA LEU A 360 -14.50 -21.47 7.89
C LEU A 360 -15.69 -20.85 8.61
N ASP A 361 -15.86 -19.53 8.50
CA ASP A 361 -17.01 -18.82 9.05
C ASP A 361 -18.33 -19.24 8.39
N LYS A 362 -18.42 -19.41 7.07
CA LYS A 362 -19.66 -19.92 6.43
C LYS A 362 -19.93 -21.39 6.76
N ILE A 363 -18.91 -22.24 6.97
CA ILE A 363 -19.10 -23.60 7.50
C ILE A 363 -19.66 -23.54 8.89
N GLU A 364 -18.96 -22.82 9.77
CA GLU A 364 -19.23 -22.79 11.18
C GLU A 364 -20.54 -22.06 11.44
N GLN A 365 -20.80 -20.95 10.77
CA GLN A 365 -22.06 -20.20 10.80
C GLN A 365 -23.19 -21.02 10.17
N ALA A 366 -23.03 -21.66 9.01
CA ALA A 366 -24.09 -22.51 8.45
C ALA A 366 -24.34 -23.77 9.31
N LYS A 367 -23.31 -24.35 9.93
CA LYS A 367 -23.48 -25.44 10.91
C LYS A 367 -24.15 -24.94 12.20
N ARG A 368 -23.81 -23.74 12.68
CA ARG A 368 -24.41 -23.08 13.86
C ARG A 368 -25.87 -22.67 13.61
N ASP A 369 -26.18 -22.14 12.42
CA ASP A 369 -27.48 -21.54 12.08
C ASP A 369 -28.48 -22.54 11.48
N SER A 370 -28.03 -23.70 10.98
CA SER A 370 -28.90 -24.65 10.27
C SER A 370 -29.88 -25.44 11.15
N GLY A 371 -29.77 -25.37 12.48
CA GLY A 371 -30.58 -26.20 13.38
C GLY A 371 -30.42 -27.71 13.15
N ILE A 372 -29.45 -28.14 12.32
CA ILE A 372 -29.17 -29.55 11.99
C ILE A 372 -28.83 -30.35 13.26
N PHE A 373 -28.39 -29.66 14.32
CA PHE A 373 -28.00 -30.26 15.59
C PHE A 373 -29.08 -30.14 16.68
N ASP A 374 -30.23 -29.51 16.40
CA ASP A 374 -31.36 -29.46 17.32
C ASP A 374 -31.98 -30.87 17.44
N GLY A 375 -31.83 -31.48 18.63
CA GLY A 375 -32.31 -32.83 18.92
C GLY A 375 -31.28 -33.94 18.76
N ILE A 376 -30.01 -33.63 18.46
CA ILE A 376 -28.94 -34.63 18.52
C ILE A 376 -28.66 -34.98 19.99
N LYS A 377 -28.65 -36.28 20.29
CA LYS A 377 -28.31 -36.79 21.61
C LYS A 377 -26.83 -36.52 21.87
N ILE A 378 -26.54 -35.53 22.71
CA ILE A 378 -25.19 -35.29 23.22
C ILE A 378 -24.86 -36.46 24.15
N ASP A 379 -23.77 -37.16 23.87
CA ASP A 379 -23.30 -38.19 24.80
C ASP A 379 -22.96 -37.59 26.16
N GLU A 380 -23.15 -38.36 27.22
CA GLU A 380 -22.77 -37.92 28.57
C GLU A 380 -21.30 -37.51 28.60
N SER A 381 -20.95 -36.52 29.44
CA SER A 381 -19.57 -36.01 29.51
C SER A 381 -18.55 -37.14 29.67
N VAL A 382 -17.39 -37.00 29.02
CA VAL A 382 -16.28 -37.96 29.14
C VAL A 382 -15.95 -38.25 30.60
N ALA A 383 -15.94 -37.22 31.45
CA ALA A 383 -15.71 -37.38 32.88
C ALA A 383 -16.75 -38.26 33.57
N HIS A 384 -18.04 -38.14 33.21
CA HIS A 384 -19.09 -38.99 33.76
C HIS A 384 -18.99 -40.43 33.25
N ARG A 385 -18.77 -40.64 31.96
CA ARG A 385 -18.67 -41.99 31.37
C ARG A 385 -17.51 -42.80 31.93
N PHE A 386 -16.37 -42.16 32.18
CA PHE A 386 -15.19 -42.79 32.81
C PHE A 386 -15.14 -42.61 34.34
N SER A 387 -16.18 -42.05 34.97
CA SER A 387 -16.28 -41.98 36.44
C SER A 387 -16.48 -43.36 37.08
N LYS A 388 -16.96 -44.32 36.30
CA LYS A 388 -17.22 -45.72 36.69
C LYS A 388 -16.51 -46.67 35.71
N ALA A 389 -16.45 -47.95 36.06
CA ALA A 389 -15.98 -48.97 35.13
C ALA A 389 -16.87 -49.01 33.88
N THR A 390 -16.25 -49.01 32.70
CA THR A 390 -16.93 -49.01 31.40
C THR A 390 -16.15 -49.88 30.40
N ASP A 391 -16.87 -50.50 29.47
CA ASP A 391 -16.28 -51.25 28.35
C ASP A 391 -15.91 -50.35 27.16
N GLU A 392 -16.25 -49.06 27.22
CA GLU A 392 -15.89 -48.07 26.21
C GLU A 392 -14.37 -48.02 25.99
N THR A 393 -13.94 -47.94 24.73
CA THR A 393 -12.53 -47.76 24.36
C THR A 393 -12.24 -46.27 24.13
N PRO A 394 -11.38 -45.63 24.94
CA PRO A 394 -11.01 -44.23 24.73
C PRO A 394 -10.28 -44.02 23.40
N ASP A 395 -10.53 -42.88 22.78
CA ASP A 395 -9.81 -42.46 21.58
C ASP A 395 -8.56 -41.64 21.93
N PHE A 396 -7.46 -41.91 21.24
CA PHE A 396 -6.18 -41.23 21.49
C PHE A 396 -6.25 -39.72 21.23
N GLN A 397 -6.79 -39.31 20.08
CA GLN A 397 -6.89 -37.91 19.68
C GLN A 397 -7.98 -37.18 20.47
N ARG A 398 -9.16 -37.80 20.63
CA ARG A 398 -10.33 -37.12 21.24
C ARG A 398 -10.26 -37.07 22.76
N HIS A 399 -9.69 -38.09 23.41
CA HIS A 399 -9.72 -38.22 24.87
C HIS A 399 -8.33 -38.14 25.52
N VAL A 400 -7.37 -38.95 25.08
CA VAL A 400 -6.09 -39.10 25.79
C VAL A 400 -5.23 -37.84 25.67
N VAL A 401 -5.00 -37.34 24.45
CA VAL A 401 -4.14 -36.17 24.23
C VAL A 401 -4.70 -34.89 24.87
N PRO A 402 -6.00 -34.55 24.72
CA PRO A 402 -6.59 -33.40 25.41
C PRO A 402 -6.53 -33.52 26.93
N MET A 403 -6.75 -34.72 27.49
CA MET A 403 -6.61 -34.97 28.93
C MET A 403 -5.18 -34.69 29.41
N LEU A 404 -4.16 -35.22 28.74
CA LEU A 404 -2.75 -34.93 29.05
C LEU A 404 -2.43 -33.45 28.93
N GLY A 405 -3.06 -32.76 27.97
CA GLY A 405 -2.98 -31.32 27.82
C GLY A 405 -3.55 -30.54 28.99
N LYS A 406 -4.73 -30.93 29.48
CA LYS A 406 -5.38 -30.30 30.63
C LYS A 406 -4.63 -30.54 31.93
N LEU A 407 -4.00 -31.71 32.08
CA LEU A 407 -3.15 -32.04 33.23
C LEU A 407 -1.76 -31.37 33.18
N GLY A 408 -1.40 -30.74 32.05
CA GLY A 408 -0.13 -30.06 31.84
C GLY A 408 1.04 -30.97 31.45
N CYS A 409 0.80 -32.25 31.18
CA CYS A 409 1.85 -33.23 30.86
C CYS A 409 2.60 -32.88 29.57
N ASN A 410 1.88 -32.40 28.55
CA ASN A 410 2.45 -31.92 27.28
C ASN A 410 2.68 -30.39 27.27
N GLY A 411 2.72 -29.76 28.45
CA GLY A 411 3.04 -28.34 28.61
C GLY A 411 4.55 -28.07 28.58
N ARG A 412 4.90 -26.79 28.41
CA ARG A 412 6.30 -26.31 28.31
C ARG A 412 7.19 -26.71 29.49
N ALA A 413 6.61 -26.83 30.68
CA ALA A 413 7.33 -27.19 31.91
C ALA A 413 7.60 -28.70 32.05
N CYS A 414 7.01 -29.54 31.20
CA CYS A 414 7.09 -31.00 31.29
C CYS A 414 7.50 -31.61 29.93
N HIS A 415 6.80 -32.64 29.47
CA HIS A 415 7.18 -33.39 28.26
C HIS A 415 6.95 -32.62 26.97
N GLY A 416 6.19 -31.52 27.00
CA GLY A 416 6.04 -30.59 25.88
C GLY A 416 7.21 -29.62 25.69
N SER A 417 8.24 -29.68 26.53
CA SER A 417 9.43 -28.87 26.35
C SER A 417 10.15 -29.24 25.04
N PHE A 418 10.92 -28.32 24.46
CA PHE A 418 11.63 -28.57 23.19
C PHE A 418 12.55 -29.81 23.23
N GLN A 419 13.09 -30.16 24.40
CA GLN A 419 13.95 -31.34 24.58
C GLN A 419 13.19 -32.55 25.16
N GLY A 420 11.89 -32.42 25.46
CA GLY A 420 11.18 -33.35 26.33
C GLY A 420 11.72 -33.31 27.77
N GLN A 421 11.39 -34.33 28.57
CA GLN A 421 11.93 -34.54 29.92
C GLN A 421 12.13 -36.04 30.18
N GLY A 422 13.27 -36.41 30.76
CA GLY A 422 13.57 -37.81 31.13
C GLY A 422 13.49 -38.80 29.94
N GLY A 423 13.97 -38.39 28.77
CA GLY A 423 13.92 -39.19 27.53
C GLY A 423 12.50 -39.41 26.99
N PHE A 424 11.52 -38.62 27.45
CA PHE A 424 10.13 -38.65 26.98
C PHE A 424 9.72 -37.27 26.45
N SER A 425 9.27 -37.21 25.21
CA SER A 425 8.92 -35.97 24.53
C SER A 425 7.53 -36.07 23.94
N LEU A 426 6.72 -35.05 24.20
CA LEU A 426 5.42 -34.85 23.57
C LEU A 426 5.46 -33.53 22.81
N SER A 427 4.67 -33.45 21.76
CA SER A 427 4.40 -32.21 21.05
C SER A 427 3.83 -31.17 22.02
N LEU A 428 4.35 -29.95 21.93
CA LEU A 428 3.92 -28.86 22.81
C LEU A 428 2.42 -28.62 22.60
N PHE A 429 1.64 -28.78 23.69
CA PHE A 429 0.18 -28.70 23.75
C PHE A 429 -0.62 -29.83 23.06
N GLY A 430 0.03 -30.85 22.51
CA GLY A 430 -0.59 -32.10 22.05
C GLY A 430 -1.29 -32.03 20.69
N TYR A 431 -0.54 -31.69 19.64
CA TYR A 431 -1.09 -31.47 18.29
C TYR A 431 -0.41 -32.29 17.19
N ASP A 432 0.71 -32.96 17.49
CA ASP A 432 1.27 -33.97 16.60
C ASP A 432 0.92 -35.36 17.14
N PHE A 433 -0.31 -35.80 16.84
CA PHE A 433 -0.85 -37.06 17.35
C PHE A 433 -0.03 -38.28 16.92
N ALA A 434 0.67 -38.21 15.78
CA ALA A 434 1.51 -39.32 15.33
C ALA A 434 2.78 -39.41 16.16
N THR A 435 3.50 -38.29 16.32
CA THR A 435 4.73 -38.22 17.11
C THR A 435 4.45 -38.49 18.59
N ASP A 436 3.37 -37.94 19.15
CA ASP A 436 2.96 -38.16 20.54
C ASP A 436 2.68 -39.64 20.82
N HIS A 437 1.95 -40.29 19.90
CA HIS A 437 1.62 -41.71 20.02
C HIS A 437 2.87 -42.59 19.96
N LEU A 438 3.76 -42.32 18.99
CA LEU A 438 5.02 -43.03 18.84
C LEU A 438 5.92 -42.87 20.08
N SER A 439 6.02 -41.67 20.65
CA SER A 439 6.86 -41.46 21.85
C SER A 439 6.31 -42.16 23.09
N MET A 440 4.98 -42.36 23.18
CA MET A 440 4.37 -43.12 24.27
C MET A 440 4.57 -44.64 24.14
N LEU A 441 4.71 -45.16 22.91
CA LEU A 441 4.82 -46.59 22.62
C LEU A 441 6.26 -47.08 22.43
N ASP A 442 7.26 -46.31 22.85
CA ASP A 442 8.65 -46.75 22.85
C ASP A 442 8.81 -48.01 23.73
N GLU A 443 8.95 -49.18 23.08
CA GLU A 443 8.93 -50.50 23.72
C GLU A 443 10.10 -50.67 24.70
N ASP A 444 11.25 -50.05 24.41
CA ASP A 444 12.45 -50.12 25.26
C ASP A 444 12.32 -49.28 26.53
N ALA A 445 11.34 -48.37 26.58
CA ALA A 445 11.15 -47.43 27.68
C ALA A 445 10.09 -47.88 28.71
N GLY A 446 9.32 -48.95 28.44
CA GLY A 446 8.29 -49.47 29.37
C GLY A 446 7.17 -48.47 29.68
N ARG A 447 6.91 -47.50 28.78
CA ARG A 447 5.97 -46.40 29.02
C ARG A 447 4.52 -46.82 29.00
N VAL A 448 4.21 -47.78 28.15
CA VAL A 448 2.92 -48.44 27.99
C VAL A 448 3.14 -49.94 28.08
N VAL A 449 2.46 -50.59 29.02
CA VAL A 449 2.50 -52.05 29.23
C VAL A 449 1.06 -52.57 29.15
N PRO A 450 0.57 -52.95 27.96
CA PRO A 450 -0.85 -53.30 27.76
C PRO A 450 -1.32 -54.47 28.61
N GLU A 451 -0.45 -55.46 28.83
CA GLU A 451 -0.72 -56.67 29.62
C GLU A 451 -0.85 -56.40 31.13
N SER A 452 -0.25 -55.31 31.60
CA SER A 452 -0.31 -54.85 32.99
C SER A 452 -0.35 -53.32 33.02
N PRO A 453 -1.52 -52.70 32.76
CA PRO A 453 -1.64 -51.26 32.61
C PRO A 453 -1.07 -50.49 33.81
N ASP A 454 -1.28 -50.98 35.03
CA ASP A 454 -0.82 -50.32 36.26
C ASP A 454 0.71 -50.25 36.40
N ASP A 455 1.45 -51.13 35.71
CA ASP A 455 2.92 -51.12 35.64
C ASP A 455 3.45 -50.12 34.59
N SER A 456 2.57 -49.50 33.80
CA SER A 456 2.97 -48.52 32.79
C SER A 456 3.51 -47.25 33.45
N LEU A 457 4.68 -46.77 33.00
CA LEU A 457 5.23 -45.50 33.53
C LEU A 457 4.28 -44.31 33.30
N LEU A 458 3.44 -44.35 32.26
CA LEU A 458 2.38 -43.36 32.01
C LEU A 458 1.30 -43.32 33.10
N ILE A 459 1.18 -44.34 33.95
CA ILE A 459 0.30 -44.36 35.12
C ILE A 459 1.10 -44.11 36.39
N MET A 460 2.20 -44.83 36.61
CA MET A 460 2.96 -44.78 37.87
C MET A 460 3.55 -43.38 38.15
N LYS A 461 4.07 -42.68 37.14
CA LYS A 461 4.67 -41.36 37.33
C LYS A 461 3.66 -40.27 37.69
N PRO A 462 2.58 -40.03 36.91
CA PRO A 462 1.63 -38.97 37.23
C PRO A 462 0.80 -39.23 38.49
N THR A 463 0.68 -40.47 38.97
CA THR A 463 0.02 -40.80 40.24
C THR A 463 0.95 -40.72 41.46
N LEU A 464 2.27 -40.65 41.24
CA LEU A 464 3.33 -40.84 42.24
C LEU A 464 3.43 -42.27 42.81
N GLY A 465 3.06 -43.28 42.02
CA GLY A 465 3.44 -44.68 42.30
C GLY A 465 4.96 -44.90 42.22
N ILE A 466 5.66 -44.06 41.46
CA ILE A 466 7.12 -43.88 41.52
C ILE A 466 7.46 -42.38 41.50
N ASP A 467 8.68 -42.05 41.89
CA ASP A 467 9.15 -40.66 41.89
C ASP A 467 9.06 -40.03 40.49
N HIS A 468 8.45 -38.84 40.46
CA HIS A 468 8.25 -38.07 39.26
C HIS A 468 8.52 -36.59 39.55
N GLU A 469 9.55 -36.03 38.89
CA GLU A 469 9.93 -34.62 39.04
C GLU A 469 8.80 -33.66 38.67
N GLY A 470 7.93 -34.06 37.72
CA GLY A 470 6.74 -33.28 37.34
C GLY A 470 5.66 -33.24 38.43
N GLY A 471 5.83 -33.94 39.55
CA GLY A 471 4.87 -34.03 40.65
C GLY A 471 3.65 -34.89 40.33
N ARG A 472 2.68 -34.91 41.25
CA ARG A 472 1.39 -35.56 41.05
C ARG A 472 0.57 -34.79 40.02
N ARG A 473 0.07 -35.49 39.01
CA ARG A 473 -0.80 -34.98 37.94
C ARG A 473 -2.16 -35.67 37.89
N ILE A 474 -2.23 -36.94 38.31
CA ILE A 474 -3.46 -37.74 38.29
C ILE A 474 -3.73 -38.24 39.72
N ALA A 475 -4.97 -38.13 40.19
CA ALA A 475 -5.38 -38.73 41.45
C ALA A 475 -5.77 -40.21 41.26
N GLU A 476 -5.51 -41.04 42.28
CA GLU A 476 -5.68 -42.50 42.23
C GLU A 476 -7.14 -42.96 42.03
N ASP A 477 -8.12 -42.14 42.41
CA ASP A 477 -9.56 -42.43 42.29
C ASP A 477 -10.25 -41.66 41.15
N SER A 478 -9.45 -41.06 40.26
CA SER A 478 -9.93 -40.14 39.22
C SER A 478 -10.46 -40.83 37.95
N TRP A 479 -11.34 -40.13 37.22
CA TRP A 479 -11.82 -40.63 35.92
C TRP A 479 -10.69 -40.62 34.86
N GLN A 480 -9.72 -39.71 35.02
CA GLN A 480 -8.54 -39.60 34.17
C GLN A 480 -7.70 -40.87 34.23
N LEU A 481 -7.48 -41.40 35.45
CA LEU A 481 -6.75 -42.66 35.63
C LEU A 481 -7.48 -43.82 34.95
N ARG A 482 -8.79 -43.96 35.18
CA ARG A 482 -9.62 -45.00 34.58
C ARG A 482 -9.62 -44.93 33.05
N LEU A 483 -9.70 -43.73 32.49
CA LEU A 483 -9.60 -43.50 31.04
C LEU A 483 -8.25 -43.98 30.51
N LEU A 484 -7.15 -43.60 31.15
CA LEU A 484 -5.81 -43.97 30.70
C LEU A 484 -5.55 -45.49 30.82
N GLN A 485 -5.94 -46.10 31.94
CA GLN A 485 -5.89 -47.55 32.15
C GLN A 485 -6.68 -48.29 31.06
N ARG A 486 -7.89 -47.80 30.75
CA ARG A 486 -8.74 -48.42 29.73
C ARG A 486 -8.10 -48.32 28.34
N TRP A 487 -7.56 -47.15 27.97
CA TRP A 487 -6.85 -46.98 26.71
C TRP A 487 -5.65 -47.93 26.60
N ILE A 488 -4.82 -48.03 27.64
CA ILE A 488 -3.67 -48.94 27.68
C ILE A 488 -4.09 -50.41 27.56
N SER A 489 -5.07 -50.85 28.37
CA SER A 489 -5.58 -52.23 28.35
C SER A 489 -6.23 -52.62 27.01
N SER A 490 -6.71 -51.64 26.24
CA SER A 490 -7.26 -51.85 24.89
C SER A 490 -6.19 -51.94 23.79
N GLY A 491 -4.91 -51.96 24.18
CA GLY A 491 -3.76 -52.02 23.28
C GLY A 491 -3.20 -50.66 22.87
N ALA A 492 -3.56 -49.56 23.58
CA ALA A 492 -3.05 -48.21 23.37
C ALA A 492 -3.05 -47.76 21.89
N LYS A 493 -4.09 -48.12 21.14
CA LYS A 493 -4.13 -47.90 19.70
C LYS A 493 -4.37 -46.43 19.36
N ARG A 494 -3.74 -45.97 18.28
CA ARG A 494 -4.14 -44.77 17.54
C ARG A 494 -5.10 -45.18 16.42
N ASN A 495 -6.25 -44.54 16.32
CA ASN A 495 -7.15 -44.79 15.19
C ASN A 495 -6.46 -44.38 13.87
N SER A 496 -6.58 -45.22 12.85
CA SER A 496 -6.03 -44.96 11.51
C SER A 496 -6.90 -44.00 10.70
N GLU A 497 -8.20 -43.95 10.98
CA GLU A 497 -9.11 -42.93 10.45
C GLU A 497 -9.05 -41.69 11.32
N VAL A 498 -8.49 -40.61 10.79
CA VAL A 498 -8.49 -39.30 11.46
C VAL A 498 -9.89 -38.72 11.29
N HIS A 499 -10.67 -38.68 12.38
CA HIS A 499 -11.92 -37.94 12.38
C HIS A 499 -11.62 -36.45 12.50
N GLU A 500 -12.22 -35.67 11.61
CA GLU A 500 -11.99 -34.24 11.56
C GLU A 500 -12.92 -33.54 12.55
N LEU A 501 -12.38 -32.71 13.44
CA LEU A 501 -13.21 -31.83 14.27
C LEU A 501 -13.86 -30.78 13.36
N LEU A 502 -15.19 -30.85 13.24
CA LEU A 502 -15.98 -29.98 12.38
C LEU A 502 -16.35 -28.66 13.05
N ALA A 503 -16.55 -28.66 14.36
CA ALA A 503 -16.87 -27.49 15.17
C ALA A 503 -16.71 -27.80 16.66
N CYS A 504 -16.48 -26.75 17.45
CA CYS A 504 -16.56 -26.77 18.90
C CYS A 504 -17.61 -25.73 19.33
N GLN A 505 -18.71 -26.17 19.93
CA GLN A 505 -19.77 -25.28 20.40
C GLN A 505 -19.64 -25.06 21.91
N VAL A 506 -19.69 -23.80 22.34
CA VAL A 506 -19.68 -23.45 23.76
C VAL A 506 -21.02 -22.86 24.16
N THR A 507 -21.61 -23.39 25.25
CA THR A 507 -22.91 -22.97 25.77
C THR A 507 -22.79 -22.53 27.24
N PRO A 508 -23.28 -21.33 27.62
CA PRO A 508 -23.81 -20.31 26.71
C PRO A 508 -22.70 -19.69 25.84
N GLN A 509 -23.08 -19.18 24.66
CA GLN A 509 -22.15 -18.51 23.72
C GLN A 509 -21.66 -17.15 24.23
N GLU A 510 -22.30 -16.63 25.27
CA GLU A 510 -21.95 -15.39 25.95
C GLU A 510 -22.43 -15.47 27.40
N ILE A 511 -21.66 -14.91 28.32
CA ILE A 511 -22.01 -14.83 29.73
C ILE A 511 -22.31 -13.38 30.10
N PHE A 512 -23.52 -13.14 30.62
CA PHE A 512 -23.90 -11.86 31.19
C PHE A 512 -24.19 -12.02 32.69
N PHE A 513 -23.36 -11.42 33.54
CA PHE A 513 -23.52 -11.45 34.98
C PHE A 513 -24.37 -10.29 35.49
N SER A 514 -25.37 -10.63 36.32
CA SER A 514 -26.25 -9.67 37.01
C SER A 514 -26.06 -9.75 38.53
N ARG A 515 -26.59 -8.79 39.30
CA ARG A 515 -26.36 -8.69 40.76
C ARG A 515 -26.67 -9.99 41.56
N GLY A 516 -27.52 -10.88 41.05
CA GLY A 516 -27.89 -12.14 41.72
C GLY A 516 -27.32 -13.43 41.12
N LYS A 517 -26.62 -13.35 39.99
CA LYS A 517 -26.03 -14.50 39.29
C LYS A 517 -24.58 -14.19 39.02
N LEU A 518 -23.68 -14.67 39.88
CA LEU A 518 -22.23 -14.46 39.80
C LEU A 518 -21.47 -15.70 39.33
N GLU A 519 -22.18 -16.82 39.14
CA GLU A 519 -21.63 -18.06 38.62
C GLU A 519 -22.42 -18.51 37.39
N GLN A 520 -21.72 -19.12 36.44
CA GLN A 520 -22.29 -19.69 35.22
C GLN A 520 -21.53 -20.96 34.84
N GLN A 521 -22.23 -22.06 34.61
CA GLN A 521 -21.64 -23.28 34.07
C GLN A 521 -21.51 -23.15 32.55
N LEU A 522 -20.32 -23.46 32.02
CA LEU A 522 -20.09 -23.66 30.59
C LEU A 522 -20.18 -25.14 30.23
N GLN A 523 -20.63 -25.40 29.00
CA GLN A 523 -20.55 -26.69 28.35
C GLN A 523 -19.82 -26.53 27.01
N VAL A 524 -18.83 -27.38 26.75
CA VAL A 524 -18.07 -27.43 25.50
C VAL A 524 -18.41 -28.73 24.79
N THR A 525 -18.95 -28.62 23.58
CA THR A 525 -19.42 -29.76 22.79
C THR A 525 -18.61 -29.86 21.50
N ALA A 526 -17.95 -31.00 21.27
CA ALA A 526 -17.20 -31.29 20.06
C ALA A 526 -18.10 -31.99 19.03
N ILE A 527 -18.03 -31.56 17.78
CA ILE A 527 -18.78 -32.12 16.64
C ILE A 527 -17.77 -32.67 15.63
N TRP A 528 -17.87 -33.95 15.28
CA TRP A 528 -16.90 -34.64 14.43
C TRP A 528 -17.46 -35.01 13.05
N SER A 529 -16.58 -35.23 12.08
CA SER A 529 -16.94 -35.52 10.68
C SER A 529 -17.71 -36.82 10.47
N ASN A 530 -17.61 -37.75 11.41
CA ASN A 530 -18.36 -39.00 11.44
C ASN A 530 -19.77 -38.86 12.06
N GLY A 531 -20.19 -37.65 12.44
CA GLY A 531 -21.48 -37.38 13.06
C GLY A 531 -21.51 -37.51 14.59
N LEU A 532 -20.39 -37.85 15.23
CA LEU A 532 -20.29 -37.90 16.69
C LEU A 532 -20.40 -36.50 17.30
N VAL A 533 -21.17 -36.38 18.39
CA VAL A 533 -21.35 -35.15 19.18
C VAL A 533 -21.17 -35.46 20.65
N GLU A 534 -20.18 -34.83 21.29
CA GLU A 534 -19.68 -35.24 22.61
C GLU A 534 -19.44 -34.04 23.52
N ASP A 535 -19.84 -34.14 24.79
CA ASP A 535 -19.48 -33.16 25.80
C ASP A 535 -18.02 -33.37 26.26
N VAL A 536 -17.17 -32.44 25.84
CA VAL A 536 -15.73 -32.41 26.07
C VAL A 536 -15.33 -31.33 27.06
N THR A 537 -16.26 -30.77 27.85
CA THR A 537 -15.99 -29.71 28.84
C THR A 537 -14.85 -30.09 29.78
N ALA A 538 -14.86 -31.34 30.25
CA ALA A 538 -13.84 -31.87 31.14
C ALA A 538 -12.47 -32.05 30.46
N LEU A 539 -12.39 -32.06 29.13
CA LEU A 539 -11.15 -32.18 28.35
C LEU A 539 -10.67 -30.85 27.75
N ALA A 540 -11.58 -29.90 27.53
CA ALA A 540 -11.24 -28.59 26.99
C ALA A 540 -10.37 -27.80 27.97
N ARG A 541 -9.41 -27.05 27.42
CA ARG A 541 -8.68 -26.01 28.14
C ARG A 541 -9.50 -24.72 28.06
N ILE A 542 -9.76 -24.10 29.20
CA ILE A 542 -10.53 -22.87 29.28
C ILE A 542 -9.70 -21.87 30.08
N GLU A 543 -9.33 -20.77 29.43
CA GLU A 543 -8.52 -19.72 30.04
C GLU A 543 -9.27 -18.38 29.97
N THR A 544 -9.01 -17.48 30.91
CA THR A 544 -9.59 -16.13 30.92
C THR A 544 -8.54 -15.15 30.42
N LEU A 545 -8.95 -14.21 29.55
CA LEU A 545 -8.06 -13.13 29.11
C LEU A 545 -7.83 -12.08 30.22
N ASP A 546 -8.72 -12.02 31.21
CA ASP A 546 -8.61 -11.13 32.36
C ASP A 546 -9.23 -11.78 33.61
N ASP A 547 -8.37 -12.33 34.47
CA ASP A 547 -8.75 -13.03 35.69
C ASP A 547 -9.25 -12.09 36.79
N GLN A 548 -9.02 -10.78 36.66
CA GLN A 548 -9.58 -9.77 37.56
C GLN A 548 -11.08 -9.61 37.33
N ILE A 549 -11.58 -9.91 36.13
CA ILE A 549 -12.99 -9.80 35.76
C ILE A 549 -13.73 -11.12 35.96
N ALA A 550 -13.17 -12.23 35.48
CA ALA A 550 -13.78 -13.55 35.61
C ALA A 550 -12.72 -14.65 35.67
N ILE A 551 -12.97 -15.67 36.51
CA ILE A 551 -12.17 -16.89 36.58
C ILE A 551 -13.01 -18.09 36.17
N VAL A 552 -12.36 -19.18 35.77
CA VAL A 552 -13.00 -20.45 35.42
C VAL A 552 -12.28 -21.58 36.13
N ASP A 553 -13.04 -22.56 36.64
CA ASP A 553 -12.48 -23.77 37.24
C ASP A 553 -12.28 -24.90 36.21
N GLU A 554 -11.68 -26.01 36.64
CA GLU A 554 -11.40 -27.18 35.80
C GLU A 554 -12.64 -27.85 35.20
N ASN A 555 -13.82 -27.60 35.76
CA ASN A 555 -15.10 -28.16 35.33
C ASN A 555 -15.89 -27.18 34.46
N GLY A 556 -15.34 -26.02 34.12
CA GLY A 556 -16.00 -25.00 33.29
C GLY A 556 -16.98 -24.12 34.07
N ARG A 557 -16.90 -24.06 35.40
CA ARG A 557 -17.69 -23.11 36.19
C ARG A 557 -16.99 -21.76 36.18
N VAL A 558 -17.65 -20.77 35.59
CA VAL A 558 -17.17 -19.39 35.49
C VAL A 558 -17.71 -18.59 36.67
N THR A 559 -16.82 -17.91 37.38
CA THR A 559 -17.15 -17.04 38.50
C THR A 559 -16.73 -15.61 38.21
N ASN A 560 -17.66 -14.68 38.39
CA ASN A 560 -17.35 -13.27 38.26
C ASN A 560 -16.54 -12.73 39.47
N LYS A 561 -15.55 -11.88 39.19
CA LYS A 561 -14.70 -11.21 40.18
C LYS A 561 -14.96 -9.70 40.24
N ALA A 562 -14.95 -9.03 39.08
CA ALA A 562 -15.14 -7.59 38.97
C ALA A 562 -16.15 -7.22 37.88
N LYS A 563 -16.54 -5.93 37.86
CA LYS A 563 -17.34 -5.34 36.78
C LYS A 563 -16.44 -5.04 35.58
N GLY A 564 -17.01 -5.01 34.38
CA GLY A 564 -16.29 -4.86 33.11
C GLY A 564 -16.59 -6.03 32.18
N ASP A 565 -15.74 -6.24 31.19
CA ASP A 565 -15.84 -7.39 30.30
C ASP A 565 -14.49 -8.05 30.00
N THR A 566 -14.55 -9.33 29.66
CA THR A 566 -13.41 -10.12 29.22
C THR A 566 -13.88 -11.21 28.27
N HIS A 567 -12.98 -12.08 27.82
CA HIS A 567 -13.34 -13.29 27.09
C HIS A 567 -12.72 -14.50 27.79
N LEU A 568 -13.43 -15.63 27.71
CA LEU A 568 -12.87 -16.94 27.98
C LEU A 568 -12.45 -17.55 26.65
N VAL A 569 -11.22 -18.05 26.57
CA VAL A 569 -10.71 -18.76 25.40
C VAL A 569 -10.79 -20.25 25.68
N VAL A 570 -11.62 -20.93 24.91
CA VAL A 570 -11.82 -22.39 24.96
C VAL A 570 -11.02 -23.02 23.83
N SER A 571 -10.12 -23.93 24.17
CA SER A 571 -9.30 -24.68 23.20
C SER A 571 -9.52 -26.18 23.35
N TYR A 572 -9.87 -26.85 22.24
CA TYR A 572 -10.03 -28.31 22.15
C TYR A 572 -9.71 -28.79 20.74
N ASP A 573 -8.77 -29.73 20.61
CA ASP A 573 -8.15 -30.10 19.32
C ASP A 573 -7.75 -28.82 18.55
N ARG A 574 -8.02 -28.72 17.25
CA ARG A 574 -7.75 -27.51 16.46
C ARG A 574 -8.60 -26.29 16.82
N ALA A 575 -9.76 -26.46 17.46
CA ALA A 575 -10.70 -25.36 17.68
C ALA A 575 -10.25 -24.44 18.81
N VAL A 576 -10.42 -23.13 18.56
CA VAL A 576 -10.26 -22.05 19.53
C VAL A 576 -11.52 -21.19 19.46
N VAL A 577 -12.24 -21.07 20.58
CA VAL A 577 -13.51 -20.34 20.65
C VAL A 577 -13.45 -19.34 21.79
N ALA A 578 -13.64 -18.06 21.48
CA ALA A 578 -13.76 -17.03 22.50
C ALA A 578 -15.23 -16.83 22.93
N VAL A 579 -15.48 -16.85 24.23
CA VAL A 579 -16.80 -16.61 24.84
C VAL A 579 -16.77 -15.28 25.58
N PRO A 580 -17.54 -14.26 25.14
CA PRO A 580 -17.55 -12.98 25.84
C PRO A 580 -18.20 -13.11 27.22
N VAL A 581 -17.62 -12.42 28.19
CA VAL A 581 -18.09 -12.34 29.57
C VAL A 581 -18.28 -10.89 29.93
N LEU A 582 -19.50 -10.49 30.29
CA LEU A 582 -19.86 -9.11 30.58
C LEU A 582 -20.48 -9.00 31.98
N ARG A 583 -20.06 -7.98 32.73
CA ARG A 583 -20.72 -7.50 33.94
C ARG A 583 -20.85 -5.97 33.87
N PRO A 584 -22.06 -5.42 33.90
CA PRO A 584 -22.25 -3.97 33.83
C PRO A 584 -21.46 -3.19 34.90
N VAL A 585 -20.86 -2.06 34.50
CA VAL A 585 -20.11 -1.16 35.39
C VAL A 585 -21.04 -0.28 36.23
N SER A 586 -22.20 0.07 35.69
CA SER A 586 -23.25 0.85 36.35
C SER A 586 -24.64 0.19 36.23
N ASP A 587 -25.65 0.78 36.88
CA ASP A 587 -27.06 0.40 36.77
C ASP A 587 -27.78 1.02 35.56
N LYS A 588 -27.11 1.92 34.84
CA LYS A 588 -27.60 2.50 33.59
C LYS A 588 -27.52 1.45 32.48
N THR A 589 -28.44 0.49 32.46
CA THR A 589 -28.54 -0.58 31.47
C THR A 589 -30.00 -0.81 31.10
N GLY A 590 -30.27 -1.46 29.96
CA GLY A 590 -31.65 -1.75 29.55
C GLY A 590 -32.49 -0.47 29.47
N ASP A 591 -33.61 -0.45 30.19
CA ASP A 591 -34.55 0.69 30.23
C ASP A 591 -34.02 1.88 31.06
N ASN A 592 -33.02 1.66 31.93
CA ASN A 592 -32.38 2.72 32.71
C ASN A 592 -31.26 3.44 31.94
N TYR A 593 -30.96 3.02 30.72
CA TYR A 593 -29.93 3.66 29.90
C TYR A 593 -30.48 4.98 29.33
N PRO A 594 -29.72 6.10 29.38
CA PRO A 594 -30.18 7.38 28.84
C PRO A 594 -30.49 7.29 27.35
N ASP A 595 -31.50 8.03 26.91
CA ASP A 595 -31.84 8.11 25.48
C ASP A 595 -30.81 8.98 24.75
N ILE A 596 -29.90 8.32 24.04
CA ILE A 596 -28.81 8.94 23.30
C ILE A 596 -29.04 8.67 21.81
N PRO A 597 -29.09 9.69 20.95
CA PRO A 597 -29.24 9.48 19.51
C PRO A 597 -27.99 8.84 18.93
N TRP A 598 -28.18 7.81 18.11
CA TRP A 598 -27.12 7.15 17.34
C TRP A 598 -27.24 7.59 15.88
N ARG A 599 -26.33 8.46 15.42
CA ARG A 599 -26.46 9.14 14.11
C ARG A 599 -25.90 8.33 12.95
N THR A 600 -24.93 7.47 13.22
CA THR A 600 -24.32 6.58 12.24
C THR A 600 -24.46 5.13 12.67
N ARG A 601 -24.24 4.20 11.74
CA ARG A 601 -24.22 2.77 12.07
C ARG A 601 -23.05 2.41 12.99
N VAL A 602 -21.92 3.12 12.89
CA VAL A 602 -20.81 3.00 13.85
C VAL A 602 -21.29 3.33 15.26
N ASP A 603 -21.99 4.46 15.42
CA ASP A 603 -22.49 4.92 16.73
C ASP A 603 -23.50 3.95 17.33
N GLU A 604 -24.37 3.37 16.51
CA GLU A 604 -25.35 2.38 16.94
C GLU A 604 -24.65 1.12 17.48
N LEU A 605 -23.67 0.59 16.75
CA LEU A 605 -22.96 -0.63 17.14
C LEU A 605 -22.06 -0.43 18.37
N VAL A 606 -21.44 0.74 18.51
CA VAL A 606 -20.74 1.13 19.76
C VAL A 606 -21.74 1.30 20.90
N GLY A 607 -22.83 2.03 20.65
CA GLY A 607 -23.91 2.27 21.60
C GLY A 607 -24.56 1.00 22.13
N GLU A 608 -24.77 -0.02 21.30
CA GLU A 608 -25.26 -1.34 21.71
C GLU A 608 -24.33 -1.98 22.76
N LYS A 609 -23.01 -1.96 22.53
CA LYS A 609 -22.03 -2.52 23.48
C LYS A 609 -21.99 -1.70 24.78
N LEU A 610 -21.94 -0.37 24.67
CA LEU A 610 -21.93 0.54 25.82
C LEU A 610 -23.18 0.40 26.69
N LYS A 611 -24.36 0.27 26.07
CA LYS A 611 -25.65 0.04 26.76
C LYS A 611 -25.66 -1.25 27.57
N ARG A 612 -25.02 -2.31 27.07
CA ARG A 612 -24.90 -3.60 27.76
C ARG A 612 -23.90 -3.56 28.92
N LEU A 613 -22.82 -2.79 28.78
CA LEU A 613 -21.85 -2.56 29.84
C LEU A 613 -22.31 -1.53 30.87
N GLY A 614 -23.36 -0.77 30.57
CA GLY A 614 -23.79 0.36 31.37
C GLY A 614 -22.75 1.48 31.45
N ILE A 615 -22.08 1.73 30.33
CA ILE A 615 -21.16 2.84 30.14
C ILE A 615 -21.91 3.91 29.36
N VAL A 616 -22.03 5.12 29.90
CA VAL A 616 -22.58 6.26 29.17
C VAL A 616 -21.43 6.96 28.44
N PRO A 617 -21.51 7.16 27.11
CA PRO A 617 -20.46 7.86 26.38
C PRO A 617 -20.38 9.33 26.81
N SER A 618 -19.20 9.93 26.65
CA SER A 618 -19.00 11.36 26.84
C SER A 618 -19.77 12.17 25.80
N ASP A 619 -19.95 13.46 26.06
CA ASP A 619 -20.54 14.38 25.08
C ASP A 619 -19.69 14.48 23.81
N VAL A 620 -20.30 14.94 22.72
CA VAL A 620 -19.56 15.28 21.50
C VAL A 620 -18.62 16.46 21.79
N CYS A 621 -17.41 16.41 21.25
CA CYS A 621 -16.37 17.40 21.44
C CYS A 621 -16.76 18.76 20.84
N THR A 622 -16.11 19.81 21.33
CA THR A 622 -16.26 21.16 20.79
C THR A 622 -15.71 21.26 19.37
N ASP A 623 -16.06 22.32 18.63
CA ASP A 623 -15.53 22.52 17.27
C ASP A 623 -14.01 22.73 17.23
N GLN A 624 -13.44 23.35 18.26
CA GLN A 624 -11.98 23.52 18.37
C GLN A 624 -11.27 22.17 18.60
N GLU A 625 -11.84 21.33 19.46
CA GLU A 625 -11.35 19.96 19.66
C GLU A 625 -11.47 19.13 18.37
N PHE A 626 -12.63 19.17 17.69
CA PHE A 626 -12.83 18.46 16.43
C PHE A 626 -11.85 18.92 15.34
N LEU A 627 -11.68 20.23 15.15
CA LEU A 627 -10.76 20.79 14.16
C LEU A 627 -9.32 20.35 14.43
N ARG A 628 -8.84 20.51 15.67
CA ARG A 628 -7.49 20.10 16.06
C ARG A 628 -7.30 18.60 15.82
N ARG A 629 -8.23 17.77 16.31
CA ARG A 629 -8.15 16.32 16.23
C ARG A 629 -8.13 15.78 14.82
N SER A 630 -9.06 16.24 13.98
CA SER A 630 -9.17 15.82 12.59
C SER A 630 -7.97 16.27 11.75
N MET A 631 -7.45 17.49 11.96
CA MET A 631 -6.26 17.95 11.25
C MET A 631 -5.00 17.18 11.66
N LEU A 632 -4.84 16.87 12.94
CA LEU A 632 -3.71 16.05 13.40
C LEU A 632 -3.81 14.60 12.92
N ASP A 633 -4.99 13.99 12.97
CA ASP A 633 -5.15 12.59 12.57
C ASP A 633 -5.08 12.39 11.06
N VAL A 634 -5.71 13.27 10.28
CA VAL A 634 -5.86 13.08 8.83
C VAL A 634 -4.71 13.72 8.06
N ALA A 635 -4.24 14.89 8.49
CA ALA A 635 -3.24 15.69 7.78
C ALA A 635 -1.91 15.85 8.54
N GLY A 636 -1.82 15.35 9.79
CA GLY A 636 -0.60 15.42 10.60
C GLY A 636 -0.16 16.84 10.98
N THR A 637 -1.06 17.82 10.96
CA THR A 637 -0.72 19.26 11.10
C THR A 637 -1.67 19.98 12.05
N LEU A 638 -1.24 21.11 12.61
CA LEU A 638 -2.12 21.96 13.44
C LEU A 638 -2.93 22.93 12.55
N PRO A 639 -4.17 23.29 12.93
CA PRO A 639 -4.87 24.40 12.30
C PRO A 639 -4.14 25.73 12.53
N SER A 640 -4.23 26.65 11.55
CA SER A 640 -3.80 28.03 11.78
C SER A 640 -4.79 28.80 12.65
N PRO A 641 -4.37 29.90 13.32
CA PRO A 641 -5.27 30.80 14.03
C PRO A 641 -6.47 31.30 13.21
N THR A 642 -6.25 31.53 11.91
CA THR A 642 -7.31 31.92 10.96
C THR A 642 -8.33 30.81 10.79
N GLN A 643 -7.90 29.58 10.51
CA GLN A 643 -8.79 28.42 10.36
C GLN A 643 -9.60 28.13 11.63
N ILE A 644 -9.00 28.30 12.81
CA ILE A 644 -9.71 28.14 14.09
C ILE A 644 -10.86 29.15 14.18
N THR A 645 -10.60 30.40 13.84
CA THR A 645 -11.60 31.46 13.89
C THR A 645 -12.71 31.25 12.85
N GLU A 646 -12.35 30.93 11.61
CA GLU A 646 -13.29 30.63 10.53
C GLU A 646 -14.19 29.45 10.88
N PHE A 647 -13.61 28.33 11.33
CA PHE A 647 -14.36 27.13 11.66
C PHE A 647 -15.28 27.29 12.88
N THR A 648 -14.84 28.06 13.88
CA THR A 648 -15.64 28.35 15.07
C THR A 648 -16.81 29.30 14.74
N ASN A 649 -16.60 30.24 13.82
CA ASN A 649 -17.63 31.20 13.40
C ASN A 649 -18.57 30.64 12.32
N ASP A 650 -18.20 29.55 11.65
CA ASP A 650 -19.05 28.88 10.68
C ASP A 650 -20.26 28.24 11.39
N ALA A 651 -21.46 28.71 11.03
CA ALA A 651 -22.74 28.22 11.56
C ALA A 651 -23.33 27.07 10.73
N SER A 652 -22.65 26.61 9.68
CA SER A 652 -23.12 25.51 8.84
C SER A 652 -23.26 24.21 9.64
N LEU A 653 -24.38 23.52 9.43
CA LEU A 653 -24.62 22.19 10.00
C LEU A 653 -23.72 21.11 9.38
N THR A 654 -23.13 21.37 8.21
CA THR A 654 -22.26 20.41 7.49
C THR A 654 -20.77 20.67 7.69
N LYS A 655 -20.38 21.74 8.40
CA LYS A 655 -18.97 22.18 8.48
C LYS A 655 -17.97 21.09 8.86
N ARG A 656 -18.36 20.16 9.73
CA ARG A 656 -17.52 19.01 10.13
C ARG A 656 -17.33 18.02 8.99
N ALA A 657 -18.40 17.71 8.25
CA ALA A 657 -18.33 16.85 7.07
C ALA A 657 -17.53 17.52 5.93
N ASP A 658 -17.76 18.82 5.71
CA ASP A 658 -17.03 19.59 4.70
C ASP A 658 -15.53 19.68 5.03
N LEU A 659 -15.16 19.77 6.32
CA LEU A 659 -13.77 19.67 6.76
C LEU A 659 -13.19 18.28 6.46
N VAL A 660 -13.91 17.20 6.76
CA VAL A 660 -13.46 15.83 6.48
C VAL A 660 -13.18 15.64 4.99
N GLU A 661 -14.08 16.06 4.10
CA GLU A 661 -13.85 15.95 2.65
C GLU A 661 -12.63 16.75 2.19
N ARG A 662 -12.47 17.99 2.67
CA ARG A 662 -11.28 18.80 2.35
C ARG A 662 -9.99 18.14 2.82
N LEU A 663 -9.99 17.55 4.02
CA LEU A 663 -8.81 16.87 4.55
C LEU A 663 -8.46 15.63 3.72
N LEU A 664 -9.45 14.80 3.35
CA LEU A 664 -9.24 13.59 2.54
C LEU A 664 -8.80 13.88 1.08
N GLN A 665 -8.96 15.12 0.63
CA GLN A 665 -8.49 15.59 -0.69
C GLN A 665 -7.13 16.31 -0.61
N SER A 666 -6.59 16.54 0.59
CA SER A 666 -5.36 17.31 0.77
C SER A 666 -4.08 16.52 0.44
N GLU A 667 -3.05 17.22 -0.02
CA GLU A 667 -1.69 16.65 -0.16
C GLU A 667 -1.15 16.12 1.18
N ALA A 668 -1.55 16.74 2.30
CA ALA A 668 -1.16 16.31 3.63
C ALA A 668 -1.72 14.92 3.99
N TYR A 669 -2.97 14.61 3.61
CA TYR A 669 -3.53 13.25 3.74
C TYR A 669 -2.74 12.25 2.90
N ILE A 670 -2.44 12.61 1.65
CA ILE A 670 -1.70 11.77 0.71
C ILE A 670 -0.33 11.41 1.29
N ASP A 671 0.43 12.40 1.74
CA ASP A 671 1.77 12.20 2.29
C ASP A 671 1.73 11.40 3.60
N TRP A 672 0.78 11.70 4.47
CA TRP A 672 0.65 11.03 5.75
C TRP A 672 0.32 9.54 5.59
N TRP A 673 -0.67 9.19 4.77
CA TRP A 673 -1.03 7.80 4.54
C TRP A 673 -0.03 7.05 3.67
N ALA A 674 0.62 7.70 2.69
CA ALA A 674 1.73 7.08 1.98
C ALA A 674 2.88 6.70 2.91
N MET A 675 3.19 7.55 3.90
CA MET A 675 4.19 7.25 4.92
C MET A 675 3.77 6.07 5.81
N LYS A 676 2.50 6.01 6.23
CA LYS A 676 1.97 4.89 7.02
C LYS A 676 1.99 3.57 6.26
N LEU A 677 1.59 3.57 4.99
CA LEU A 677 1.69 2.40 4.14
C LEU A 677 3.16 1.97 3.96
N ALA A 678 4.07 2.93 3.78
CA ALA A 678 5.50 2.65 3.70
C ALA A 678 6.07 2.04 5.00
N ASP A 679 5.53 2.41 6.17
CA ASP A 679 5.90 1.80 7.45
C ASP A 679 5.49 0.32 7.50
N VAL A 680 4.26 0.00 7.09
CA VAL A 680 3.73 -1.38 7.15
C VAL A 680 4.32 -2.26 6.05
N THR A 681 4.54 -1.73 4.84
CA THR A 681 5.10 -2.52 3.72
C THR A 681 6.64 -2.58 3.73
N GLY A 682 7.30 -1.80 4.59
CA GLY A 682 8.75 -1.81 4.82
C GLY A 682 9.60 -1.14 3.74
N ALA A 683 9.18 0.04 3.26
CA ALA A 683 9.94 0.82 2.29
C ALA A 683 11.18 1.48 2.94
N ASN A 684 12.26 0.70 3.05
CA ASN A 684 13.51 1.03 3.75
C ASN A 684 14.77 0.69 2.95
N SER A 685 15.61 1.68 2.70
CA SER A 685 16.88 1.50 1.96
C SER A 685 17.88 0.58 2.69
N GLN A 686 17.85 0.50 4.02
CA GLN A 686 18.75 -0.37 4.78
C GLN A 686 18.41 -1.86 4.62
N HIS A 687 17.13 -2.19 4.44
CA HIS A 687 16.65 -3.57 4.27
C HIS A 687 16.56 -4.00 2.80
N LEU A 688 16.77 -3.07 1.86
CA LEU A 688 16.98 -3.34 0.44
C LEU A 688 18.45 -3.69 0.13
N GLY A 689 19.18 -4.30 1.07
CA GLY A 689 20.59 -4.67 0.89
C GLY A 689 20.85 -5.71 -0.20
N SER A 690 19.81 -6.39 -0.68
CA SER A 690 19.89 -7.33 -1.81
C SER A 690 19.99 -6.62 -3.17
N THR A 691 19.71 -5.31 -3.25
CA THR A 691 19.91 -4.51 -4.47
C THR A 691 21.12 -3.61 -4.34
N ASP A 692 21.89 -3.51 -5.42
CA ASP A 692 23.04 -2.61 -5.51
C ASP A 692 22.62 -1.13 -5.62
N MET A 693 21.33 -0.80 -5.68
CA MET A 693 20.79 0.57 -5.77
C MET A 693 19.66 0.81 -4.75
N ASN A 694 19.94 0.46 -3.48
CA ASN A 694 18.96 0.44 -2.40
C ASN A 694 18.29 1.79 -2.07
N SER A 695 19.02 2.91 -2.11
CA SER A 695 18.46 4.23 -1.75
C SER A 695 17.54 4.79 -2.84
N PRO A 696 17.91 4.73 -4.14
CA PRO A 696 16.99 5.04 -5.22
C PRO A 696 15.75 4.14 -5.25
N ALA A 697 15.91 2.83 -5.03
CA ALA A 697 14.80 1.88 -4.97
C ALA A 697 13.80 2.22 -3.85
N ALA A 698 14.27 2.52 -2.64
CA ALA A 698 13.40 2.93 -1.53
C ALA A 698 12.63 4.23 -1.83
N LEU A 699 13.28 5.21 -2.46
CA LEU A 699 12.62 6.46 -2.85
C LEU A 699 11.58 6.25 -3.96
N GLN A 700 11.89 5.39 -4.93
CA GLN A 700 10.97 4.98 -5.99
C GLN A 700 9.72 4.30 -5.39
N TRP A 701 9.91 3.40 -4.41
CA TRP A 701 8.81 2.78 -3.68
C TRP A 701 7.93 3.79 -2.94
N GLN A 702 8.54 4.72 -2.23
CA GLN A 702 7.79 5.75 -1.48
C GLN A 702 6.96 6.64 -2.41
N ARG A 703 7.55 7.08 -3.54
CA ARG A 703 6.83 7.88 -4.54
C ARG A 703 5.69 7.13 -5.19
N TRP A 704 5.89 5.84 -5.44
CA TRP A 704 4.86 4.97 -5.99
C TRP A 704 3.69 4.87 -5.01
N LEU A 705 3.93 4.58 -3.72
CA LEU A 705 2.87 4.55 -2.70
C LEU A 705 2.13 5.89 -2.63
N ARG A 706 2.86 7.01 -2.62
CA ARG A 706 2.27 8.35 -2.64
C ARG A 706 1.36 8.56 -3.85
N ALA A 707 1.80 8.16 -5.04
CA ALA A 707 1.01 8.28 -6.25
C ALA A 707 -0.25 7.41 -6.19
N ARG A 708 -0.18 6.20 -5.65
CA ARG A 708 -1.36 5.33 -5.45
C ARG A 708 -2.37 5.95 -4.51
N VAL A 709 -1.94 6.51 -3.38
CA VAL A 709 -2.82 7.22 -2.45
C VAL A 709 -3.44 8.47 -3.10
N ALA A 710 -2.64 9.23 -3.87
CA ALA A 710 -3.12 10.42 -4.58
C ALA A 710 -4.20 10.09 -5.63
N GLN A 711 -4.04 8.97 -6.33
CA GLN A 711 -4.99 8.46 -7.32
C GLN A 711 -6.25 7.83 -6.68
N ASN A 712 -6.30 7.73 -5.34
CA ASN A 712 -7.29 6.94 -4.61
C ASN A 712 -7.37 5.49 -5.10
N ALA A 713 -6.22 4.90 -5.47
CA ALA A 713 -6.15 3.49 -5.78
C ALA A 713 -6.62 2.70 -4.57
N SER A 714 -7.45 1.69 -4.79
CA SER A 714 -8.00 0.93 -3.67
C SER A 714 -6.90 0.15 -2.94
N TRP A 715 -7.15 -0.21 -1.69
CA TRP A 715 -6.19 -1.04 -0.94
C TRP A 715 -5.90 -2.35 -1.67
N LYS A 716 -6.91 -2.95 -2.32
CA LYS A 716 -6.76 -4.10 -3.22
C LYS A 716 -5.75 -3.85 -4.33
N GLU A 717 -5.83 -2.70 -5.01
CA GLU A 717 -4.91 -2.35 -6.11
C GLU A 717 -3.49 -2.08 -5.64
N ILE A 718 -3.34 -1.43 -4.49
CA ILE A 718 -2.03 -1.20 -3.87
C ILE A 718 -1.36 -2.54 -3.52
N VAL A 719 -2.12 -3.46 -2.93
CA VAL A 719 -1.61 -4.79 -2.56
C VAL A 719 -1.32 -5.63 -3.80
N ALA A 720 -2.16 -5.59 -4.83
CA ALA A 720 -1.89 -6.24 -6.12
C ALA A 720 -0.55 -5.76 -6.70
N GLY A 721 -0.33 -4.44 -6.71
CA GLY A 721 0.90 -3.84 -7.20
C GLY A 721 2.15 -4.19 -6.38
N LEU A 722 2.03 -4.77 -5.19
CA LEU A 722 3.15 -5.26 -4.38
C LEU A 722 3.32 -6.78 -4.49
N VAL A 723 2.23 -7.53 -4.33
CA VAL A 723 2.22 -8.99 -4.28
C VAL A 723 2.45 -9.57 -5.67
N LEU A 724 1.67 -9.12 -6.66
CA LEU A 724 1.74 -9.54 -8.06
C LEU A 724 2.68 -8.66 -8.87
N ALA A 725 3.67 -8.03 -8.22
CA ALA A 725 4.61 -7.19 -8.93
C ALA A 725 5.47 -8.02 -9.88
N ASP A 726 5.83 -7.45 -11.01
CA ASP A 726 6.75 -8.04 -11.97
C ASP A 726 7.83 -7.03 -12.33
N SER A 727 9.02 -7.54 -12.64
CA SER A 727 10.13 -6.67 -13.09
C SER A 727 10.09 -6.39 -14.58
N ARG A 728 9.54 -7.31 -15.38
CA ARG A 728 9.53 -7.21 -16.85
C ARG A 728 8.13 -7.35 -17.41
N GLU A 729 7.91 -6.67 -18.52
CA GLU A 729 6.75 -6.95 -19.39
C GLU A 729 6.93 -8.29 -20.13
N PRO A 730 5.84 -8.99 -20.49
CA PRO A 730 5.91 -10.22 -21.28
C PRO A 730 6.72 -10.04 -22.58
N GLY A 731 7.74 -10.89 -22.78
CA GLY A 731 8.61 -10.84 -23.95
C GLY A 731 9.70 -9.76 -23.92
N GLN A 732 9.80 -8.96 -22.85
CA GLN A 732 10.85 -7.96 -22.68
C GLN A 732 12.22 -8.61 -22.40
N THR A 733 13.22 -8.27 -23.18
CA THR A 733 14.61 -8.75 -22.97
C THR A 733 15.25 -8.08 -21.75
N TYR A 734 16.23 -8.74 -21.11
CA TYR A 734 17.00 -8.17 -20.00
C TYR A 734 17.66 -6.82 -20.33
N ASP A 735 18.18 -6.66 -21.55
CA ASP A 735 18.77 -5.39 -21.98
C ASP A 735 17.69 -4.29 -22.05
N GLN A 736 16.51 -4.55 -22.62
CA GLN A 736 15.40 -3.58 -22.64
C GLN A 736 14.95 -3.21 -21.22
N TYR A 737 14.77 -4.22 -20.36
CA TYR A 737 14.41 -4.04 -18.96
C TYR A 737 15.41 -3.16 -18.22
N THR A 738 16.71 -3.47 -18.31
CA THR A 738 17.73 -2.70 -17.59
C THR A 738 17.84 -1.26 -18.08
N TRP A 739 17.62 -1.02 -19.37
CA TRP A 739 17.55 0.33 -19.94
C TRP A 739 16.35 1.12 -19.42
N GLU A 740 15.16 0.53 -19.49
CA GLU A 740 13.94 1.15 -18.98
C GLU A 740 14.05 1.42 -17.48
N HIS A 741 14.47 0.41 -16.70
CA HIS A 741 14.50 0.56 -15.26
C HIS A 741 15.54 1.59 -14.79
N SER A 742 16.63 1.74 -15.54
CA SER A 742 17.63 2.79 -15.31
C SER A 742 17.13 4.19 -15.66
N SER A 743 16.20 4.34 -16.61
CA SER A 743 15.65 5.65 -16.99
C SER A 743 14.79 6.26 -15.89
N TYR A 744 14.22 5.46 -15.00
CA TYR A 744 13.50 5.97 -13.82
C TYR A 744 14.42 6.67 -12.81
N GLN A 745 15.73 6.42 -12.88
CA GLN A 745 16.72 6.91 -11.90
C GLN A 745 17.74 7.88 -12.49
N ALA A 746 17.81 8.01 -13.82
CA ALA A 746 18.79 8.87 -14.48
C ALA A 746 18.59 10.35 -14.11
N ALA A 747 19.70 11.06 -13.84
CA ALA A 747 19.66 12.47 -13.48
C ALA A 747 19.16 13.37 -14.63
N ALA A 748 19.37 12.93 -15.87
CA ALA A 748 19.09 13.69 -17.07
C ALA A 748 17.71 13.43 -17.67
N THR A 749 17.07 12.28 -17.43
CA THR A 749 15.81 11.84 -18.05
C THR A 749 15.04 11.06 -16.98
N LYS A 750 13.79 11.43 -16.67
CA LYS A 750 12.98 10.73 -15.66
C LYS A 750 11.69 10.31 -16.31
N ASP A 751 11.69 9.11 -16.87
CA ASP A 751 10.41 8.44 -17.12
C ASP A 751 9.70 8.34 -15.76
N ASP A 752 8.38 8.46 -15.75
CA ASP A 752 7.63 8.47 -14.50
C ASP A 752 7.29 7.03 -14.08
N PHE A 753 8.00 6.51 -13.08
CA PHE A 753 7.70 5.18 -12.55
C PHE A 753 6.32 5.11 -11.87
N ASN A 754 5.72 6.26 -11.55
CA ASN A 754 4.48 6.32 -10.77
C ASN A 754 3.21 6.20 -11.63
N LEU A 755 3.35 5.90 -12.91
CA LEU A 755 2.22 5.70 -13.81
C LEU A 755 1.35 4.51 -13.37
N PRO A 756 0.02 4.56 -13.57
CA PRO A 756 -0.90 3.56 -13.04
C PRO A 756 -0.61 2.09 -13.40
N GLY A 757 0.09 1.82 -14.52
CA GLY A 757 0.45 0.47 -14.96
C GLY A 757 1.66 -0.17 -14.24
N ASN A 758 2.50 0.61 -13.57
CA ASN A 758 3.74 0.08 -13.00
C ASN A 758 3.52 -0.59 -11.64
N SER A 759 4.03 -1.80 -11.46
CA SER A 759 4.04 -2.50 -10.17
C SER A 759 5.28 -2.17 -9.33
N MET A 760 5.37 -2.69 -8.09
CA MET A 760 6.43 -2.40 -7.13
C MET A 760 7.22 -3.67 -6.76
N PRO A 761 8.17 -4.10 -7.60
CA PRO A 761 8.87 -5.36 -7.40
C PRO A 761 9.86 -5.33 -6.22
N TYR A 762 10.28 -4.14 -5.76
CA TYR A 762 11.19 -4.00 -4.61
C TYR A 762 10.60 -4.47 -3.28
N TYR A 763 9.29 -4.68 -3.19
CA TYR A 763 8.70 -5.35 -2.04
C TYR A 763 9.38 -6.70 -1.78
N TRP A 764 9.59 -7.50 -2.83
CA TRP A 764 10.24 -8.81 -2.77
C TRP A 764 11.78 -8.75 -2.69
N ALA A 765 12.36 -7.57 -2.89
CA ALA A 765 13.81 -7.35 -2.82
C ALA A 765 14.33 -7.20 -1.39
N ARG A 766 13.48 -7.26 -0.37
CA ARG A 766 13.95 -7.06 1.00
C ARG A 766 14.77 -8.23 1.50
N SER A 767 15.83 -7.94 2.25
CA SER A 767 16.74 -8.93 2.80
C SER A 767 16.07 -9.90 3.78
N ASP A 768 14.99 -9.48 4.43
CA ASP A 768 14.20 -10.31 5.33
C ASP A 768 13.16 -11.17 4.58
N LEU A 769 13.05 -11.09 3.26
CA LEU A 769 12.18 -11.93 2.43
C LEU A 769 12.95 -12.97 1.59
N ASN A 770 14.17 -13.32 1.98
CA ASN A 770 15.02 -14.23 1.21
C ASN A 770 14.60 -15.71 1.28
N THR A 771 13.80 -16.11 2.26
CA THR A 771 13.31 -17.49 2.42
C THR A 771 11.79 -17.56 2.30
N ALA A 772 11.24 -18.74 1.99
CA ALA A 772 9.80 -18.92 1.88
C ALA A 772 9.09 -18.68 3.23
N GLU A 773 9.71 -19.13 4.33
CA GLU A 773 9.21 -18.98 5.69
C GLU A 773 9.11 -17.50 6.07
N ASN A 774 10.15 -16.70 5.80
CA ASN A 774 10.08 -15.28 6.14
C ASN A 774 9.10 -14.50 5.25
N LYS A 775 8.89 -14.95 3.99
CA LYS A 775 7.85 -14.39 3.13
C LYS A 775 6.46 -14.63 3.71
N VAL A 776 6.18 -15.84 4.21
CA VAL A 776 4.93 -16.14 4.92
C VAL A 776 4.74 -15.19 6.10
N LEU A 777 5.73 -15.11 6.99
CA LEU A 777 5.63 -14.31 8.21
C LEU A 777 5.33 -12.84 7.89
N ASN A 778 6.09 -12.24 6.96
CA ASN A 778 5.88 -10.86 6.55
C ASN A 778 4.56 -10.65 5.81
N PHE A 779 4.18 -11.56 4.91
CA PHE A 779 2.90 -11.48 4.19
C PHE A 779 1.72 -11.52 5.17
N SER A 780 1.75 -12.44 6.13
CA SER A 780 0.71 -12.57 7.15
C SER A 780 0.62 -11.35 8.07
N TYR A 781 1.75 -10.77 8.46
CA TYR A 781 1.74 -9.51 9.22
C TYR A 781 1.12 -8.38 8.40
N VAL A 782 1.66 -8.10 7.22
CA VAL A 782 1.30 -6.91 6.42
C VAL A 782 -0.14 -6.98 5.95
N PHE A 783 -0.56 -8.09 5.36
CA PHE A 783 -1.82 -8.16 4.62
C PHE A 783 -2.93 -8.91 5.35
N MET A 784 -2.61 -9.75 6.34
CA MET A 784 -3.60 -10.51 7.10
C MET A 784 -3.77 -10.01 8.54
N GLY A 785 -2.79 -9.27 9.09
CA GLY A 785 -2.79 -8.89 10.51
C GLY A 785 -2.72 -10.10 11.45
N VAL A 786 -2.10 -11.21 11.01
CA VAL A 786 -1.98 -12.48 11.75
C VAL A 786 -0.52 -12.79 12.08
N ARG A 787 -0.29 -13.39 13.25
CA ARG A 787 1.04 -13.76 13.76
C ARG A 787 1.33 -15.26 13.62
N LEU A 788 2.00 -15.66 12.55
CA LEU A 788 2.32 -17.07 12.29
C LEU A 788 3.69 -17.55 12.83
N GLN A 789 4.41 -16.74 13.60
CA GLN A 789 5.78 -17.06 14.04
C GLN A 789 5.80 -18.29 14.94
N CYS A 790 4.81 -18.43 15.82
CA CYS A 790 4.70 -19.59 16.70
C CYS A 790 4.50 -20.87 15.88
N ALA A 791 3.66 -20.81 14.85
CA ALA A 791 3.34 -21.93 13.97
C ALA A 791 4.58 -22.49 13.27
N GLN A 792 5.65 -21.71 13.07
CA GLN A 792 6.91 -22.23 12.51
C GLN A 792 7.50 -23.40 13.32
N CYS A 793 7.26 -23.42 14.63
CA CYS A 793 7.82 -24.45 15.52
C CYS A 793 6.73 -25.31 16.18
N HIS A 794 5.59 -24.74 16.56
CA HIS A 794 4.51 -25.44 17.24
C HIS A 794 3.16 -24.72 17.06
N LYS A 795 2.04 -25.43 17.29
CA LYS A 795 0.72 -24.76 17.34
C LYS A 795 0.65 -23.84 18.56
N HIS A 796 0.17 -22.61 18.36
CA HIS A 796 -0.04 -21.67 19.46
C HIS A 796 -1.30 -22.05 20.28
N PRO A 797 -1.33 -21.90 21.62
CA PRO A 797 -2.49 -22.27 22.44
C PRO A 797 -3.81 -21.56 22.09
N PHE A 798 -3.68 -20.31 21.63
CA PHE A 798 -4.78 -19.41 21.36
C PHE A 798 -5.00 -19.17 19.86
N ASP A 799 -4.29 -19.90 19.01
CA ASP A 799 -4.46 -19.83 17.57
C ASP A 799 -4.71 -21.24 17.01
N GLN A 800 -5.37 -21.31 15.85
CA GLN A 800 -5.72 -22.57 15.22
C GLN A 800 -4.56 -23.14 14.37
N TRP A 801 -3.59 -22.31 13.98
CA TRP A 801 -2.54 -22.69 13.04
C TRP A 801 -1.48 -23.60 13.66
N SER A 802 -1.26 -24.74 13.00
CA SER A 802 -0.22 -25.71 13.33
C SER A 802 1.06 -25.50 12.52
N LYS A 803 2.11 -26.25 12.88
CA LYS A 803 3.34 -26.31 12.09
C LYS A 803 3.12 -26.85 10.68
N GLN A 804 2.23 -27.83 10.55
CA GLN A 804 1.89 -28.37 9.24
C GLN A 804 1.22 -27.31 8.36
N ASP A 805 0.31 -26.50 8.91
CA ASP A 805 -0.34 -25.41 8.17
C ASP A 805 0.67 -24.38 7.69
N PHE A 806 1.62 -24.00 8.56
CA PHE A 806 2.71 -23.10 8.21
C PHE A 806 3.60 -23.67 7.08
N ASP A 807 4.02 -24.92 7.22
CA ASP A 807 4.89 -25.60 6.26
C ASP A 807 4.19 -25.71 4.89
N GLN A 808 2.88 -26.01 4.85
CA GLN A 808 2.10 -26.12 3.61
C GLN A 808 1.80 -24.76 2.98
N PHE A 809 1.52 -23.73 3.77
CA PHE A 809 1.31 -22.37 3.27
C PHE A 809 2.61 -21.77 2.72
N SER A 810 3.76 -22.08 3.32
CA SER A 810 5.08 -21.63 2.83
C SER A 810 5.44 -22.13 1.44
N GLN A 811 4.89 -23.29 1.02
CA GLN A 811 5.15 -23.84 -0.31
C GLN A 811 4.73 -22.89 -1.43
N ILE A 812 3.70 -22.07 -1.23
CA ILE A 812 3.21 -21.08 -2.20
C ILE A 812 4.31 -20.06 -2.55
N PHE A 813 5.16 -19.71 -1.58
CA PHE A 813 6.21 -18.70 -1.73
C PHE A 813 7.54 -19.28 -2.23
N SER A 814 7.61 -20.60 -2.38
CA SER A 814 8.85 -21.34 -2.66
C SER A 814 9.44 -21.06 -4.04
N ARG A 815 8.66 -20.57 -5.00
CA ARG A 815 9.09 -20.27 -6.39
C ARG A 815 9.39 -18.79 -6.65
N ILE A 816 9.09 -17.89 -5.72
CA ILE A 816 9.30 -16.45 -5.87
C ILE A 816 10.79 -16.13 -5.68
N ARG A 817 11.44 -15.44 -6.62
CA ARG A 817 12.87 -15.09 -6.54
C ARG A 817 13.12 -13.62 -6.81
N TRP A 818 14.10 -13.07 -6.10
CA TRP A 818 14.70 -11.77 -6.40
C TRP A 818 16.18 -11.99 -6.69
N GLY A 819 16.64 -11.62 -7.89
CA GLY A 819 18.04 -11.84 -8.26
C GLY A 819 18.30 -11.68 -9.75
N THR A 820 19.17 -12.53 -10.30
CA THR A 820 19.34 -12.66 -11.75
C THR A 820 18.64 -13.93 -12.19
N GLU A 821 17.70 -13.82 -13.13
CA GLU A 821 17.05 -14.98 -13.70
C GLU A 821 18.06 -15.85 -14.47
N PRO A 822 17.94 -17.20 -14.46
CA PRO A 822 18.90 -18.07 -15.15
C PRO A 822 19.13 -17.72 -16.64
N GLU A 823 18.09 -17.36 -17.40
CA GLU A 823 18.22 -16.93 -18.79
C GLU A 823 18.98 -15.61 -18.98
N SER A 824 18.99 -14.78 -17.93
CA SER A 824 19.50 -13.41 -17.95
C SER A 824 20.96 -13.31 -17.53
N GLN A 825 21.52 -14.42 -17.02
CA GLN A 825 22.87 -14.49 -16.48
C GLN A 825 23.94 -14.09 -17.50
N ASP A 826 23.79 -14.51 -18.76
CA ASP A 826 24.74 -14.19 -19.82
C ASP A 826 24.62 -12.72 -20.25
N ALA A 827 23.41 -12.24 -20.55
CA ALA A 827 23.15 -10.84 -20.90
C ALA A 827 23.65 -9.87 -19.81
N ARG A 828 23.41 -10.19 -18.53
CA ARG A 828 23.94 -9.44 -17.39
C ARG A 828 25.47 -9.44 -17.35
N THR A 829 26.11 -10.57 -17.58
CA THR A 829 27.58 -10.69 -17.59
C THR A 829 28.19 -9.86 -18.73
N GLN A 830 27.59 -9.92 -19.93
CA GLN A 830 27.99 -9.10 -21.06
C GLN A 830 27.80 -7.61 -20.78
N LEU A 831 26.67 -7.22 -20.17
CA LEU A 831 26.41 -5.84 -19.78
C LEU A 831 27.45 -5.31 -18.77
N MET A 832 27.73 -6.06 -17.70
CA MET A 832 28.77 -5.67 -16.73
C MET A 832 30.15 -5.51 -17.38
N THR A 833 30.49 -6.40 -18.32
CA THR A 833 31.74 -6.33 -19.09
C THR A 833 31.79 -5.06 -19.95
N ARG A 834 30.71 -4.72 -20.66
CA ARG A 834 30.59 -3.48 -21.45
C ARG A 834 30.78 -2.22 -20.62
N LEU A 835 30.28 -2.23 -19.38
CA LEU A 835 30.35 -1.09 -18.44
C LEU A 835 31.68 -1.01 -17.68
N GLY A 836 32.61 -1.95 -17.93
CA GLY A 836 33.87 -2.00 -17.20
C GLY A 836 33.73 -2.33 -15.72
N VAL A 837 32.62 -2.98 -15.32
CA VAL A 837 32.37 -3.40 -13.94
C VAL A 837 32.99 -4.79 -13.73
N PRO A 838 34.02 -4.94 -12.87
CA PRO A 838 34.70 -6.21 -12.68
C PRO A 838 33.76 -7.31 -12.17
N LYS A 839 33.93 -8.53 -12.70
CA LYS A 839 33.15 -9.72 -12.31
C LYS A 839 33.36 -10.12 -10.84
N LYS A 840 34.50 -9.75 -10.24
CA LYS A 840 34.82 -9.87 -8.82
C LYS A 840 35.14 -8.48 -8.27
N LEU A 841 34.27 -7.98 -7.40
CA LEU A 841 34.50 -6.75 -6.63
C LEU A 841 34.54 -7.13 -5.15
N ASP A 842 35.55 -6.62 -4.44
CA ASP A 842 35.81 -7.04 -3.05
C ASP A 842 34.73 -6.59 -2.05
N THR A 843 33.83 -5.67 -2.41
CA THR A 843 32.68 -5.29 -1.56
C THR A 843 31.45 -4.84 -2.37
N ALA A 844 30.26 -4.96 -1.77
CA ALA A 844 29.03 -4.38 -2.32
C ALA A 844 29.09 -2.85 -2.43
N ALA A 845 29.78 -2.16 -1.50
CA ALA A 845 29.96 -0.70 -1.54
C ALA A 845 30.64 -0.22 -2.83
N LEU A 846 31.66 -0.95 -3.31
CA LEU A 846 32.37 -0.61 -4.55
C LEU A 846 31.46 -0.78 -5.78
N ARG A 847 30.62 -1.84 -5.81
CA ARG A 847 29.59 -2.01 -6.86
C ARG A 847 28.63 -0.82 -6.91
N ARG A 848 28.13 -0.35 -5.77
CA ARG A 848 27.23 0.82 -5.70
C ARG A 848 27.89 2.08 -6.26
N GLN A 849 29.15 2.33 -5.91
CA GLN A 849 29.88 3.48 -6.43
C GLN A 849 30.00 3.42 -7.96
N MET A 850 30.28 2.23 -8.51
CA MET A 850 30.34 2.04 -9.95
C MET A 850 28.97 2.23 -10.61
N TYR A 851 27.89 1.68 -10.05
CA TYR A 851 26.55 1.86 -10.61
C TYR A 851 26.03 3.29 -10.48
N ASN A 852 26.37 4.01 -9.40
CA ASN A 852 26.09 5.45 -9.31
C ASN A 852 26.79 6.23 -10.42
N ARG A 853 28.03 5.87 -10.76
CA ARG A 853 28.75 6.44 -11.90
C ARG A 853 28.08 6.09 -13.23
N VAL A 854 27.78 4.81 -13.47
CA VAL A 854 27.07 4.34 -14.68
C VAL A 854 25.73 5.08 -14.85
N SER A 855 24.97 5.24 -13.77
CA SER A 855 23.71 5.99 -13.73
C SER A 855 23.91 7.48 -14.06
N ALA A 856 24.95 8.11 -13.51
CA ALA A 856 25.30 9.51 -13.80
C ALA A 856 25.72 9.72 -15.27
N GLU A 857 26.28 8.69 -15.92
CA GLU A 857 26.60 8.67 -17.35
C GLU A 857 25.38 8.35 -18.23
N GLY A 858 24.20 8.06 -17.64
CA GLY A 858 22.98 7.71 -18.38
C GLY A 858 22.99 6.31 -18.99
N LEU A 859 23.87 5.44 -18.51
CA LEU A 859 24.04 4.06 -18.97
C LEU A 859 23.17 3.08 -18.15
N PRO A 860 22.81 1.92 -18.70
CA PRO A 860 21.96 0.95 -18.04
C PRO A 860 22.70 0.30 -16.87
N ILE A 861 22.05 0.24 -15.72
CA ILE A 861 22.52 -0.48 -14.54
C ILE A 861 22.08 -1.95 -14.68
N PRO A 862 22.93 -2.93 -14.36
CA PRO A 862 22.55 -4.34 -14.35
C PRO A 862 21.64 -4.63 -13.13
N TRP A 863 20.36 -4.29 -13.27
CA TRP A 863 19.33 -4.48 -12.24
C TRP A 863 19.09 -5.95 -11.93
N PHE A 864 18.83 -6.25 -10.65
CA PHE A 864 18.19 -7.51 -10.30
C PHE A 864 16.70 -7.41 -10.57
N GLU A 865 16.08 -8.57 -10.77
CA GLU A 865 14.69 -8.72 -11.15
C GLU A 865 13.96 -9.69 -10.21
N LEU A 866 12.65 -9.47 -10.13
CA LEU A 866 11.67 -10.38 -9.59
C LEU A 866 11.22 -11.33 -10.69
N TYR A 867 11.35 -12.63 -10.44
CA TYR A 867 10.91 -13.67 -11.36
C TYR A 867 10.36 -14.87 -10.59
N ILE A 868 9.56 -15.69 -11.28
CA ILE A 868 8.98 -16.92 -10.75
C ILE A 868 9.71 -18.11 -11.38
N GLU A 869 10.27 -18.98 -10.55
CA GLU A 869 10.85 -20.23 -11.05
C GLU A 869 9.77 -21.09 -11.72
N PRO A 870 10.07 -21.82 -12.81
CA PRO A 870 9.09 -22.66 -13.48
C PRO A 870 8.57 -23.79 -12.57
N PRO A 871 7.42 -24.41 -12.92
CA PRO A 871 6.89 -25.57 -12.20
C PRO A 871 7.92 -26.69 -12.05
N ARG A 872 7.83 -27.44 -10.95
CA ARG A 872 8.75 -28.57 -10.66
C ARG A 872 8.27 -29.83 -11.39
N THR A 873 9.19 -30.78 -11.60
CA THR A 873 8.88 -32.06 -12.28
C THR A 873 8.06 -33.03 -11.42
N THR A 874 8.06 -32.86 -10.10
CA THR A 874 7.28 -33.65 -9.14
C THR A 874 6.09 -32.85 -8.63
N GLU A 875 4.97 -33.53 -8.37
CA GLU A 875 3.78 -32.95 -7.73
C GLU A 875 4.18 -32.17 -6.46
N HIS A 876 3.64 -30.95 -6.33
CA HIS A 876 4.06 -30.04 -5.27
C HIS A 876 2.84 -29.37 -4.63
N THR A 877 2.30 -30.03 -3.61
CA THR A 877 1.07 -29.61 -2.95
C THR A 877 1.28 -28.44 -1.98
N ALA A 878 0.36 -27.49 -1.99
CA ALA A 878 0.27 -26.41 -1.01
C ALA A 878 -1.15 -26.29 -0.44
N VAL A 879 -1.29 -25.57 0.68
CA VAL A 879 -2.58 -25.32 1.34
C VAL A 879 -2.66 -23.83 1.69
N LEU A 880 -3.72 -23.16 1.24
CA LEU A 880 -4.09 -21.83 1.76
C LEU A 880 -4.61 -21.99 3.19
N LEU A 881 -4.41 -21.00 4.06
CA LEU A 881 -4.82 -21.10 5.46
C LEU A 881 -6.34 -21.31 5.57
N GLY A 882 -6.74 -22.46 6.12
CA GLY A 882 -8.15 -22.89 6.20
C GLY A 882 -8.74 -23.46 4.89
N GLY A 883 -7.91 -23.66 3.86
CA GLY A 883 -8.30 -24.19 2.54
C GLY A 883 -7.97 -25.68 2.34
N LYS A 884 -8.28 -26.19 1.15
CA LYS A 884 -7.95 -27.58 0.74
C LYS A 884 -6.60 -27.64 0.03
N PRO A 885 -5.88 -28.78 0.09
CA PRO A 885 -4.63 -28.97 -0.64
C PRO A 885 -4.82 -28.85 -2.16
N PHE A 886 -3.90 -28.18 -2.84
CA PHE A 886 -3.89 -28.02 -4.30
C PHE A 886 -2.47 -28.15 -4.85
N ASP A 887 -2.33 -28.54 -6.12
CA ASP A 887 -1.03 -28.69 -6.79
C ASP A 887 -0.56 -27.34 -7.35
N LEU A 888 0.62 -26.88 -6.90
CA LEU A 888 1.23 -25.63 -7.35
C LEU A 888 1.71 -25.67 -8.79
N ASN A 889 1.94 -26.86 -9.36
CA ASN A 889 2.43 -26.98 -10.73
C ASN A 889 1.35 -26.68 -11.78
N GLN A 890 0.08 -26.54 -11.37
CA GLN A 890 -1.01 -26.13 -12.25
C GLN A 890 -1.03 -24.62 -12.54
N PHE A 891 -0.14 -23.85 -11.89
CA PHE A 891 -0.10 -22.39 -11.98
C PHE A 891 1.30 -21.93 -12.38
N ASP A 892 1.37 -21.08 -13.41
CA ASP A 892 2.62 -20.44 -13.82
C ASP A 892 3.11 -19.50 -12.72
N ASP A 893 2.23 -18.68 -12.15
CA ASP A 893 2.49 -17.86 -10.97
C ASP A 893 1.63 -18.26 -9.75
N PRO A 894 2.23 -18.86 -8.70
CA PRO A 894 1.48 -19.23 -7.50
C PRO A 894 0.95 -18.03 -6.70
N ARG A 895 1.44 -16.81 -6.94
CA ARG A 895 0.99 -15.59 -6.26
C ARG A 895 -0.42 -15.19 -6.66
N GLU A 896 -0.87 -15.52 -7.87
CA GLU A 896 -2.24 -15.24 -8.33
C GLU A 896 -3.29 -15.96 -7.48
N VAL A 897 -3.01 -17.22 -7.14
CA VAL A 897 -3.87 -18.03 -6.26
C VAL A 897 -3.93 -17.42 -4.86
N LEU A 898 -2.76 -17.05 -4.33
CA LEU A 898 -2.64 -16.40 -3.02
C LEU A 898 -3.40 -15.08 -2.97
N PHE A 899 -3.20 -14.21 -3.96
CA PHE A 899 -3.83 -12.89 -4.01
C PHE A 899 -5.35 -13.02 -4.17
N SER A 900 -5.82 -13.90 -5.05
CA SER A 900 -7.24 -14.16 -5.25
C SER A 900 -7.95 -14.61 -3.97
N TRP A 901 -7.31 -15.48 -3.18
CA TRP A 901 -7.82 -15.91 -1.87
C TRP A 901 -7.79 -14.78 -0.83
N LEU A 902 -6.75 -13.96 -0.84
CA LEU A 902 -6.59 -12.86 0.10
C LEU A 902 -7.72 -11.83 -0.04
N ILE A 903 -8.09 -11.49 -1.28
CA ILE A 903 -9.07 -10.43 -1.57
C ILE A 903 -10.53 -10.92 -1.68
N ASP A 904 -10.77 -12.19 -1.35
CA ASP A 904 -12.12 -12.74 -1.32
C ASP A 904 -12.98 -12.00 -0.29
N ASP A 905 -14.24 -11.72 -0.61
CA ASP A 905 -15.16 -10.97 0.28
C ASP A 905 -15.38 -11.70 1.61
N ASP A 906 -15.21 -13.03 1.62
CA ASP A 906 -15.33 -13.88 2.81
C ASP A 906 -14.00 -14.10 3.54
N ASN A 907 -12.90 -13.49 3.09
CA ASN A 907 -11.61 -13.63 3.76
C ASN A 907 -11.64 -12.93 5.13
N PRO A 908 -11.40 -13.64 6.24
CA PRO A 908 -11.53 -13.07 7.59
C PRO A 908 -10.33 -12.22 8.03
N PHE A 909 -9.35 -12.01 7.14
CA PHE A 909 -8.09 -11.35 7.48
C PHE A 909 -7.87 -10.04 6.73
N PHE A 910 -8.07 -10.02 5.41
CA PHE A 910 -7.62 -8.90 4.57
C PHE A 910 -8.31 -7.57 4.87
N ALA A 911 -9.65 -7.51 4.80
CA ALA A 911 -10.39 -6.31 5.17
C ALA A 911 -10.29 -6.00 6.68
N PRO A 912 -10.48 -6.97 7.60
CA PRO A 912 -10.36 -6.71 9.04
C PRO A 912 -8.99 -6.17 9.46
N ALA A 913 -7.89 -6.64 8.88
CA ALA A 913 -6.55 -6.16 9.20
C ALA A 913 -6.38 -4.67 8.88
N PHE A 914 -6.80 -4.25 7.69
CA PHE A 914 -6.70 -2.83 7.32
C PHE A 914 -7.68 -1.96 8.11
N VAL A 915 -8.92 -2.42 8.29
CA VAL A 915 -9.92 -1.74 9.14
C VAL A 915 -9.40 -1.55 10.55
N ASN A 916 -8.80 -2.58 11.16
CA ASN A 916 -8.29 -2.51 12.52
C ASN A 916 -7.13 -1.51 12.65
N ARG A 917 -6.26 -1.40 11.63
CA ARG A 917 -5.18 -0.41 11.57
C ARG A 917 -5.69 1.01 11.45
N VAL A 918 -6.66 1.25 10.57
CA VAL A 918 -7.29 2.57 10.42
C VAL A 918 -8.04 2.95 11.69
N TRP A 919 -8.75 2.01 12.31
CA TRP A 919 -9.40 2.23 13.60
C TRP A 919 -8.38 2.58 14.69
N ASN A 920 -7.32 1.79 14.84
CA ASN A 920 -6.25 2.06 15.79
C ASN A 920 -5.59 3.42 15.54
N HIS A 921 -5.43 3.84 14.29
CA HIS A 921 -4.89 5.16 13.97
C HIS A 921 -5.73 6.28 14.61
N TYR A 922 -7.05 6.20 14.55
CA TYR A 922 -7.95 7.23 15.10
C TYR A 922 -8.24 7.10 16.60
N PHE A 923 -8.21 5.89 17.16
CA PHE A 923 -8.59 5.65 18.57
C PHE A 923 -7.40 5.30 19.48
N GLY A 924 -6.22 5.03 18.92
CA GLY A 924 -5.00 4.66 19.65
C GLY A 924 -5.02 3.23 20.20
N VAL A 925 -6.12 2.51 19.96
CA VAL A 925 -6.31 1.10 20.23
C VAL A 925 -7.20 0.53 19.12
N GLY A 926 -6.83 -0.63 18.58
CA GLY A 926 -7.64 -1.34 17.61
C GLY A 926 -8.91 -1.94 18.22
N LEU A 927 -9.84 -2.34 17.36
CA LEU A 927 -10.94 -3.23 17.76
C LEU A 927 -10.38 -4.57 18.27
N VAL A 928 -9.28 -5.03 17.65
CA VAL A 928 -8.40 -6.08 18.14
C VAL A 928 -7.07 -5.43 18.55
N ASN A 929 -6.55 -5.79 19.72
CA ASN A 929 -5.28 -5.27 20.22
C ASN A 929 -4.45 -6.41 20.82
N PRO A 930 -3.17 -6.61 20.42
CA PRO A 930 -2.40 -5.86 19.44
C PRO A 930 -3.03 -5.79 18.04
N VAL A 931 -2.74 -4.71 17.29
CA VAL A 931 -3.44 -4.36 16.03
C VAL A 931 -3.23 -5.40 14.92
N ASP A 932 -2.09 -6.09 15.00
CA ASP A 932 -1.58 -7.09 14.07
C ASP A 932 -1.64 -8.52 14.66
N ASP A 933 -2.57 -8.77 15.58
CA ASP A 933 -2.79 -10.07 16.21
C ASP A 933 -4.25 -10.53 16.11
N LEU A 934 -4.76 -10.57 14.88
CA LEU A 934 -6.07 -11.12 14.54
C LEU A 934 -6.03 -12.65 14.63
N ASN A 935 -6.52 -13.19 15.73
CA ASN A 935 -6.67 -14.64 15.92
C ASN A 935 -7.94 -14.97 16.72
N ALA A 936 -8.35 -16.23 16.70
CA ALA A 936 -9.58 -16.69 17.34
C ALA A 936 -9.58 -16.52 18.88
N GLY A 937 -8.41 -16.55 19.52
CA GLY A 937 -8.23 -16.29 20.95
C GLY A 937 -8.15 -14.81 21.33
N ASN A 938 -8.03 -13.91 20.36
CA ASN A 938 -8.00 -12.46 20.54
C ASN A 938 -9.15 -11.78 19.76
N PRO A 939 -10.40 -12.00 20.17
CA PRO A 939 -11.56 -11.50 19.44
C PRO A 939 -11.66 -9.96 19.50
N PRO A 940 -12.35 -9.33 18.53
CA PRO A 940 -12.60 -7.90 18.58
C PRO A 940 -13.45 -7.50 19.80
N SER A 941 -13.07 -6.41 20.46
CA SER A 941 -13.85 -5.74 21.52
C SER A 941 -15.30 -5.44 21.11
N ASN A 942 -15.53 -5.22 19.82
CA ASN A 942 -16.84 -5.13 19.19
C ASN A 942 -16.88 -5.87 17.84
N ALA A 943 -17.21 -7.16 17.87
CA ALA A 943 -17.26 -8.02 16.68
C ALA A 943 -18.28 -7.54 15.62
N LYS A 944 -19.43 -7.00 16.04
CA LYS A 944 -20.45 -6.49 15.10
C LYS A 944 -19.92 -5.27 14.33
N LEU A 945 -19.23 -4.37 15.01
CA LEU A 945 -18.60 -3.20 14.40
C LEU A 945 -17.47 -3.59 13.43
N MET A 946 -16.60 -4.51 13.84
CA MET A 946 -15.56 -5.05 12.95
C MET A 946 -16.16 -5.62 11.67
N LYS A 947 -17.23 -6.43 11.79
CA LYS A 947 -17.93 -7.02 10.65
C LYS A 947 -18.56 -5.94 9.74
N TYR A 948 -19.22 -4.93 10.32
CA TYR A 948 -19.84 -3.84 9.56
C TYR A 948 -18.80 -3.06 8.74
N LEU A 949 -17.72 -2.62 9.37
CA LEU A 949 -16.68 -1.83 8.70
C LEU A 949 -15.93 -2.66 7.65
N SER A 950 -15.65 -3.94 7.93
CA SER A 950 -14.95 -4.82 6.97
C SER A 950 -15.82 -5.14 5.76
N ALA A 951 -17.10 -5.46 5.96
CA ALA A 951 -18.02 -5.70 4.85
C ALA A 951 -18.28 -4.43 4.03
N GLY A 952 -18.41 -3.27 4.69
CA GLY A 952 -18.52 -2.00 4.01
C GLY A 952 -17.27 -1.64 3.21
N PHE A 953 -16.07 -1.91 3.77
CA PHE A 953 -14.80 -1.65 3.09
C PHE A 953 -14.66 -2.50 1.84
N SER A 954 -14.89 -3.82 1.93
CA SER A 954 -14.91 -4.70 0.75
C SER A 954 -15.98 -4.29 -0.26
N GLY A 955 -17.20 -3.94 0.21
CA GLY A 955 -18.31 -3.51 -0.64
C GLY A 955 -18.10 -2.18 -1.39
N HIS A 956 -17.14 -1.36 -0.95
CA HIS A 956 -16.72 -0.13 -1.63
C HIS A 956 -15.35 -0.31 -2.32
N ASP A 957 -15.09 -1.51 -2.83
CA ASP A 957 -13.85 -1.90 -3.51
C ASP A 957 -12.58 -1.56 -2.71
N PHE A 958 -12.63 -1.65 -1.39
CA PHE A 958 -11.50 -1.32 -0.51
C PHE A 958 -11.04 0.16 -0.65
N ASP A 959 -11.97 1.10 -0.86
CA ASP A 959 -11.72 2.55 -0.86
C ASP A 959 -11.34 3.05 0.55
N MET A 960 -10.09 3.49 0.70
CA MET A 960 -9.56 4.01 1.96
C MET A 960 -10.32 5.28 2.40
N LYS A 961 -10.65 6.18 1.47
CA LYS A 961 -11.34 7.44 1.80
C LYS A 961 -12.75 7.19 2.31
N TRP A 962 -13.44 6.18 1.77
CA TRP A 962 -14.71 5.71 2.32
C TRP A 962 -14.57 5.32 3.80
N LEU A 963 -13.58 4.48 4.13
CA LEU A 963 -13.38 4.00 5.50
C LEU A 963 -13.02 5.15 6.47
N HIS A 964 -12.14 6.07 6.06
CA HIS A 964 -11.81 7.26 6.86
C HIS A 964 -13.05 8.11 7.13
N ARG A 965 -13.86 8.36 6.09
CA ARG A 965 -15.09 9.15 6.21
C ARG A 965 -16.09 8.51 7.17
N GLU A 966 -16.32 7.21 7.04
CA GLU A 966 -17.25 6.45 7.89
C GLU A 966 -16.89 6.56 9.38
N ILE A 967 -15.58 6.54 9.69
CA ILE A 967 -15.09 6.68 11.06
C ILE A 967 -15.19 8.13 11.54
N LEU A 968 -14.66 9.09 10.76
CA LEU A 968 -14.54 10.50 11.17
C LEU A 968 -15.90 11.19 11.37
N LEU A 969 -16.94 10.76 10.65
CA LEU A 969 -18.29 11.31 10.76
C LEU A 969 -19.11 10.71 11.92
N SER A 970 -18.61 9.66 12.57
CA SER A 970 -19.28 9.07 13.73
C SER A 970 -19.21 9.97 14.97
N ASP A 971 -20.27 9.99 15.79
CA ASP A 971 -20.23 10.62 17.11
C ASP A 971 -19.16 9.95 17.99
N THR A 972 -18.88 8.66 17.77
CA THR A 972 -17.83 7.86 18.43
C THR A 972 -16.44 8.49 18.26
N TYR A 973 -16.04 8.82 17.02
CA TYR A 973 -14.79 9.55 16.79
C TYR A 973 -14.83 10.95 17.39
N GLN A 974 -16.01 11.59 17.37
CA GLN A 974 -16.21 12.97 17.81
C GLN A 974 -16.49 13.11 19.31
N ARG A 975 -16.34 12.06 20.14
CA ARG A 975 -16.53 12.19 21.59
C ARG A 975 -15.48 13.11 22.23
N SER A 976 -15.83 13.81 23.29
CA SER A 976 -14.87 14.55 24.11
C SER A 976 -13.94 13.57 24.83
N TRP A 977 -12.72 14.02 25.15
CA TRP A 977 -11.81 13.26 26.03
C TRP A 977 -12.20 13.34 27.50
N ARG A 978 -13.06 14.30 27.88
CA ARG A 978 -13.55 14.45 29.24
C ARG A 978 -14.43 13.27 29.59
N THR A 979 -14.03 12.51 30.59
CA THR A 979 -14.76 11.33 31.07
C THR A 979 -15.90 11.73 32.01
N ASN A 980 -16.81 10.79 32.23
CA ASN A 980 -17.85 10.80 33.25
C ASN A 980 -17.66 9.59 34.18
N GLU A 981 -18.47 9.51 35.23
CA GLU A 981 -18.36 8.48 36.28
C GLU A 981 -18.43 7.04 35.74
N THR A 982 -19.15 6.81 34.64
CA THR A 982 -19.35 5.45 34.09
C THR A 982 -18.29 5.03 33.09
N ASN A 983 -17.50 5.96 32.55
CA ASN A 983 -16.57 5.68 31.46
C ASN A 983 -15.10 6.00 31.76
N GLN A 984 -14.78 6.56 32.93
CA GLN A 984 -13.42 6.89 33.34
C GLN A 984 -12.42 5.72 33.36
N HIS A 985 -12.91 4.48 33.38
CA HIS A 985 -12.12 3.25 33.33
C HIS A 985 -12.30 2.48 32.01
N ASP A 986 -12.99 3.06 31.04
CA ASP A 986 -13.07 2.45 29.71
C ASP A 986 -11.75 2.65 28.95
N GLU A 987 -11.19 1.56 28.44
CA GLU A 987 -9.94 1.58 27.68
C GLU A 987 -10.11 1.12 26.22
N ARG A 988 -11.23 0.48 25.89
CA ARG A 988 -11.39 -0.24 24.60
C ARG A 988 -12.80 -0.24 24.01
N HIS A 989 -13.77 0.45 24.61
CA HIS A 989 -15.16 0.51 24.11
C HIS A 989 -15.52 1.84 23.47
N PHE A 990 -14.55 2.76 23.35
CA PHE A 990 -14.68 3.99 22.58
C PHE A 990 -15.77 4.94 23.09
N SER A 991 -16.03 4.91 24.39
CA SER A 991 -17.03 5.76 25.04
C SER A 991 -16.58 7.24 25.18
N TYR A 992 -15.30 7.53 25.01
CA TYR A 992 -14.71 8.87 24.99
C TYR A 992 -13.46 8.87 24.11
N SER A 993 -12.95 10.05 23.74
CA SER A 993 -11.70 10.13 22.98
C SER A 993 -10.49 10.01 23.91
N ARG A 994 -9.65 9.00 23.68
CA ARG A 994 -8.44 8.82 24.50
C ARG A 994 -7.39 9.86 24.11
N LEU A 995 -6.69 10.39 25.13
CA LEU A 995 -5.52 11.22 24.90
C LEU A 995 -4.42 10.39 24.24
N ARG A 996 -4.05 10.74 23.01
CA ARG A 996 -3.03 10.04 22.21
C ARG A 996 -1.82 10.93 22.04
N ARG A 997 -0.62 10.40 22.25
CA ARG A 997 0.59 11.18 21.93
C ARG A 997 0.70 11.41 20.43
N LEU A 998 1.19 12.59 20.06
CA LEU A 998 1.46 12.90 18.66
C LEU A 998 2.60 12.01 18.13
N PRO A 999 2.47 11.43 16.93
CA PRO A 999 3.56 10.73 16.27
C PRO A 999 4.78 11.65 16.09
N ALA A 1000 5.99 11.07 16.09
CA ALA A 1000 7.25 11.79 15.99
C ALA A 1000 7.28 12.89 14.92
N GLU A 1001 6.88 12.55 13.69
CA GLU A 1001 6.88 13.46 12.55
C GLU A 1001 5.89 14.62 12.76
N VAL A 1002 4.70 14.31 13.27
CA VAL A 1002 3.62 15.27 13.56
C VAL A 1002 4.00 16.20 14.70
N LEU A 1003 4.64 15.70 15.75
CA LEU A 1003 5.08 16.50 16.89
C LEU A 1003 6.18 17.48 16.49
N VAL A 1004 7.19 17.02 15.74
CA VAL A 1004 8.27 17.88 15.26
C VAL A 1004 7.72 18.95 14.30
N ASP A 1005 6.82 18.57 13.39
CA ASP A 1005 6.12 19.52 12.52
C ASP A 1005 5.29 20.53 13.32
N ALA A 1006 4.57 20.09 14.36
CA ALA A 1006 3.77 20.96 15.21
C ALA A 1006 4.62 21.99 15.98
N ILE A 1007 5.80 21.60 16.47
CA ILE A 1007 6.76 22.52 17.12
C ILE A 1007 7.29 23.53 16.09
N GLU A 1008 7.72 23.06 14.92
CA GLU A 1008 8.24 23.92 13.86
C GLU A 1008 7.16 24.90 13.36
N GLN A 1009 5.92 24.45 13.18
CA GLN A 1009 4.78 25.24 12.69
C GLN A 1009 4.34 26.28 13.71
N SER A 1010 4.14 25.87 14.97
CA SER A 1010 3.59 26.74 16.02
C SER A 1010 4.52 27.90 16.38
N THR A 1011 5.84 27.68 16.33
CA THR A 1011 6.89 28.69 16.55
C THR A 1011 7.24 29.52 15.29
N ALA A 1012 6.69 29.18 14.12
CA ALA A 1012 6.97 29.90 12.87
C ALA A 1012 6.24 31.25 12.78
N LYS A 1013 6.85 32.23 12.10
CA LYS A 1013 6.13 33.45 11.68
C LYS A 1013 4.85 33.10 10.90
N SER A 1014 3.85 33.98 10.94
CA SER A 1014 2.50 33.74 10.40
C SER A 1014 2.50 33.22 8.97
N SER A 1015 3.21 33.90 8.06
CA SER A 1015 3.34 33.48 6.64
C SER A 1015 3.92 32.07 6.45
N ARG A 1016 4.86 31.66 7.31
CA ARG A 1016 5.45 30.32 7.25
C ARG A 1016 4.51 29.26 7.83
N ASN A 1017 3.75 29.59 8.87
CA ASN A 1017 2.72 28.71 9.41
C ASN A 1017 1.66 28.38 8.35
N GLU A 1018 1.21 29.38 7.57
CA GLU A 1018 0.31 29.16 6.43
C GLU A 1018 0.95 28.33 5.31
N THR A 1019 2.25 28.49 5.08
CA THR A 1019 2.97 27.65 4.10
C THR A 1019 2.97 26.18 4.53
N TYR A 1020 3.14 25.87 5.82
CA TYR A 1020 3.11 24.48 6.34
C TYR A 1020 1.77 23.77 6.10
N LEU A 1021 0.67 24.52 5.95
CA LEU A 1021 -0.65 23.95 5.65
C LEU A 1021 -0.80 23.56 4.18
N ASN A 1022 -0.15 24.28 3.26
CA ASN A 1022 -0.34 24.14 1.83
C ASN A 1022 0.83 23.46 1.10
N ASP A 1023 2.02 23.46 1.71
CA ASP A 1023 3.24 22.86 1.17
C ASP A 1023 3.80 21.82 2.16
N THR A 1024 3.59 20.55 1.84
CA THR A 1024 4.07 19.41 2.64
C THR A 1024 5.54 19.10 2.43
N THR A 1025 6.21 19.72 1.45
CA THR A 1025 7.62 19.41 1.13
C THR A 1025 8.59 19.86 2.21
N GLN A 1026 8.18 20.80 3.06
CA GLN A 1026 8.97 21.28 4.21
C GLN A 1026 8.72 20.49 5.50
N ARG A 1027 7.76 19.56 5.48
CA ARG A 1027 7.30 18.83 6.65
C ARG A 1027 8.04 17.50 6.83
N LYS A 1028 8.21 17.06 8.08
CA LYS A 1028 8.85 15.77 8.41
C LYS A 1028 8.02 14.58 7.98
N ILE A 1029 6.70 14.73 7.80
CA ILE A 1029 5.88 13.66 7.23
C ILE A 1029 6.34 13.24 5.82
N THR A 1030 7.00 14.12 5.06
CA THR A 1030 7.60 13.79 3.74
C THR A 1030 9.10 13.46 3.83
N SER A 1031 9.67 13.50 5.05
CA SER A 1031 11.09 13.21 5.27
C SER A 1031 11.35 11.70 5.29
N HIS A 1032 12.13 11.27 4.31
CA HIS A 1032 12.55 9.88 4.16
C HIS A 1032 13.84 9.64 4.94
N PRO A 1033 14.04 8.46 5.54
CA PRO A 1033 15.31 8.10 6.17
C PRO A 1033 16.41 8.01 5.09
N ARG A 1034 17.02 9.14 4.76
CA ARG A 1034 18.35 9.17 4.16
C ARG A 1034 19.32 9.00 5.31
N SER A 1035 19.95 7.84 5.39
CA SER A 1035 21.20 7.60 6.13
C SER A 1035 21.39 8.53 7.33
N LEU A 1036 20.98 8.10 8.53
CA LEU A 1036 21.19 8.75 9.83
C LEU A 1036 22.42 9.67 9.80
N SER A 1037 22.20 10.93 9.45
CA SER A 1037 23.22 11.96 9.55
C SER A 1037 23.15 12.46 10.99
N PRO A 1038 24.27 12.79 11.66
CA PRO A 1038 24.26 13.18 13.07
C PRO A 1038 23.53 14.51 13.38
N ASN A 1039 22.79 15.07 12.44
CA ASN A 1039 22.03 16.30 12.64
C ASN A 1039 20.71 15.97 13.39
N SER A 1040 20.75 16.16 14.70
CA SER A 1040 19.69 16.58 15.65
C SER A 1040 18.19 16.44 15.32
N ILE A 1041 17.69 16.85 14.15
CA ILE A 1041 16.28 16.65 13.77
C ILE A 1041 15.98 15.16 13.54
N ASP A 1042 16.93 14.40 12.99
CA ASP A 1042 16.81 12.94 12.91
C ASP A 1042 16.88 12.29 14.31
N TYR A 1043 17.57 12.93 15.25
CA TYR A 1043 17.62 12.52 16.65
C TYR A 1043 16.27 12.73 17.35
N ALA A 1044 15.59 13.86 17.12
CA ALA A 1044 14.23 14.10 17.63
C ALA A 1044 13.25 13.04 17.11
N LEU A 1045 13.25 12.76 15.80
CA LEU A 1045 12.39 11.74 15.21
C LEU A 1045 12.62 10.35 15.83
N ALA A 1046 13.88 9.98 16.10
CA ALA A 1046 14.21 8.73 16.77
C ALA A 1046 13.73 8.68 18.23
N ILE A 1047 13.96 9.74 19.02
CA ILE A 1047 13.51 9.82 20.42
C ILE A 1047 11.98 9.71 20.54
N PHE A 1048 11.25 10.32 19.61
CA PHE A 1048 9.78 10.30 19.59
C PHE A 1048 9.19 9.05 18.92
N GLY A 1049 10.00 8.06 18.57
CA GLY A 1049 9.52 6.73 18.17
C GLY A 1049 9.16 6.58 16.69
N LYS A 1050 9.79 7.36 15.79
CA LYS A 1050 9.70 7.11 14.34
C LYS A 1050 10.23 5.70 14.03
N PRO A 1051 9.46 4.85 13.32
CA PRO A 1051 9.92 3.51 12.96
C PRO A 1051 11.10 3.59 11.99
N THR A 1052 12.08 2.70 12.17
CA THR A 1052 13.15 2.51 11.19
C THR A 1052 12.68 1.73 9.97
N ARG A 1053 11.54 1.03 10.08
CA ARG A 1053 10.96 0.10 9.09
C ARG A 1053 11.88 -1.10 8.90
N ALA A 1054 12.35 -1.65 10.02
CA ALA A 1054 13.19 -2.84 10.03
C ALA A 1054 12.35 -4.12 10.09
N THR A 1055 11.14 -4.01 10.62
CA THR A 1055 10.18 -5.10 10.74
C THR A 1055 8.82 -4.65 10.23
N ASN A 1056 8.01 -5.56 9.70
CA ASN A 1056 6.64 -5.24 9.26
C ASN A 1056 5.62 -5.24 10.41
N CYS A 1057 6.10 -5.02 11.64
CA CYS A 1057 5.25 -4.99 12.82
C CYS A 1057 4.69 -3.58 13.02
N ASP A 1058 3.38 -3.48 13.24
CA ASP A 1058 2.73 -2.24 13.67
C ASP A 1058 3.31 -1.72 15.01
N CYS A 1059 3.96 -2.61 15.78
CA CYS A 1059 4.63 -2.30 17.04
C CYS A 1059 5.95 -1.51 16.94
N GLU A 1060 6.56 -1.38 15.75
CA GLU A 1060 7.83 -0.65 15.60
C GLU A 1060 7.67 0.86 15.85
N ARG A 1061 6.49 1.40 15.51
CA ARG A 1061 6.14 2.79 15.83
C ARG A 1061 5.70 2.85 17.29
N THR A 1062 6.44 3.58 18.11
CA THR A 1062 6.14 3.69 19.54
C THR A 1062 5.62 5.08 19.90
N ALA A 1063 4.56 5.11 20.69
CA ALA A 1063 4.02 6.33 21.30
C ALA A 1063 4.21 6.32 22.82
N GLN A 1064 5.11 5.47 23.35
CA GLN A 1064 5.34 5.35 24.78
C GLN A 1064 6.14 6.53 25.32
N PRO A 1065 5.80 7.06 26.50
CA PRO A 1065 6.55 8.13 27.14
C PRO A 1065 7.95 7.66 27.52
N THR A 1066 8.96 8.48 27.23
CA THR A 1066 10.32 8.26 27.74
C THR A 1066 10.86 9.49 28.46
N LEU A 1067 11.83 9.29 29.36
CA LEU A 1067 12.51 10.40 30.04
C LEU A 1067 13.23 11.31 29.04
N LEU A 1068 13.84 10.74 28.00
CA LEU A 1068 14.56 11.49 26.97
C LEU A 1068 13.63 12.45 26.21
N GLN A 1069 12.40 12.04 25.90
CA GLN A 1069 11.40 12.92 25.28
C GLN A 1069 11.10 14.15 26.14
N ASN A 1070 10.93 13.96 27.45
CA ASN A 1070 10.66 15.06 28.38
C ASN A 1070 11.87 15.99 28.54
N LEU A 1071 13.09 15.46 28.54
CA LEU A 1071 14.31 16.26 28.59
C LEU A 1071 14.51 17.08 27.32
N TYR A 1072 14.20 16.48 26.15
CA TYR A 1072 14.28 17.15 24.86
C TYR A 1072 13.38 18.40 24.81
N ILE A 1073 12.10 18.28 25.16
CA ILE A 1073 11.14 19.40 25.04
C ILE A 1073 11.45 20.58 25.97
N ARG A 1074 12.14 20.32 27.09
CA ARG A 1074 12.44 21.35 28.10
C ARG A 1074 13.71 22.13 27.81
N ASN A 1075 14.77 21.43 27.42
CA ASN A 1075 16.14 21.96 27.47
C ASN A 1075 16.94 21.73 26.18
N ASP A 1076 16.37 21.11 25.15
CA ASP A 1076 17.11 20.92 23.90
C ASP A 1076 17.42 22.27 23.25
N ARG A 1077 18.69 22.44 22.88
CA ARG A 1077 19.20 23.71 22.34
C ARG A 1077 18.49 24.10 21.05
N GLU A 1078 18.22 23.16 20.16
CA GLU A 1078 17.60 23.48 18.87
C GLU A 1078 16.13 23.81 19.00
N LEU A 1079 15.42 23.14 19.92
CA LEU A 1079 14.04 23.50 20.25
C LEU A 1079 13.96 24.93 20.81
N LEU A 1080 14.88 25.32 21.69
CA LEU A 1080 14.96 26.69 22.19
C LEU A 1080 15.30 27.68 21.07
N GLU A 1081 16.25 27.33 20.19
CA GLU A 1081 16.56 28.12 18.99
C GLU A 1081 15.35 28.28 18.05
N LEU A 1082 14.44 27.30 17.95
CA LEU A 1082 13.21 27.41 17.16
C LEU A 1082 12.24 28.48 17.70
N ILE A 1083 12.18 28.65 19.02
CA ILE A 1083 11.36 29.69 19.67
C ILE A 1083 11.94 31.08 19.36
N GLU A 1084 13.27 31.22 19.38
CA GLU A 1084 13.97 32.51 19.26
C GLU A 1084 14.45 32.86 17.85
N ARG A 1085 14.27 31.96 16.87
CA ARG A 1085 14.80 32.17 15.51
C ARG A 1085 14.28 33.47 14.88
N LYS A 1086 15.12 34.11 14.06
CA LYS A 1086 14.77 35.33 13.30
C LYS A 1086 13.57 35.17 12.36
N THR A 1087 13.22 33.93 12.00
CA THR A 1087 12.06 33.59 11.16
C THR A 1087 10.86 33.08 11.97
N GLY A 1088 10.90 33.22 13.29
CA GLY A 1088 9.91 32.73 14.23
C GLY A 1088 8.83 33.77 14.56
N TRP A 1089 7.79 33.33 15.26
CA TRP A 1089 6.67 34.17 15.63
C TRP A 1089 7.07 35.28 16.62
N LEU A 1090 7.94 34.99 17.59
CA LEU A 1090 8.43 36.02 18.53
C LEU A 1090 9.20 37.13 17.82
N ALA A 1091 9.98 36.80 16.78
CA ALA A 1091 10.67 37.79 15.96
C ALA A 1091 9.71 38.68 15.17
N GLU A 1092 8.62 38.09 14.66
CA GLU A 1092 7.54 38.82 14.00
C GLU A 1092 6.82 39.77 14.97
N VAL A 1093 6.51 39.32 16.19
CA VAL A 1093 5.91 40.15 17.25
C VAL A 1093 6.85 41.27 17.68
N ALA A 1094 8.13 40.98 17.89
CA ALA A 1094 9.17 41.96 18.22
C ALA A 1094 9.24 43.07 17.14
N GLN A 1095 9.21 42.69 15.87
CA GLN A 1095 9.20 43.62 14.74
C GLN A 1095 7.92 44.47 14.71
N GLN A 1096 6.75 43.87 14.94
CA GLN A 1096 5.45 44.55 14.93
C GLN A 1096 5.28 45.53 16.09
N THR A 1097 5.88 45.22 17.24
CA THR A 1097 5.77 46.02 18.49
C THR A 1097 6.92 47.01 18.67
N GLY A 1098 8.02 46.87 17.91
CA GLY A 1098 9.22 47.70 18.05
C GLY A 1098 10.10 47.34 19.25
N ILE A 1099 9.83 46.22 19.94
CA ILE A 1099 10.59 45.74 21.11
C ILE A 1099 11.60 44.69 20.61
N GLY A 1100 12.91 44.94 20.79
CA GLY A 1100 13.96 44.05 20.26
C GLY A 1100 13.99 42.65 20.91
N LEU A 1101 14.34 41.60 20.15
CA LEU A 1101 14.43 40.20 20.61
C LEU A 1101 15.42 39.94 21.76
N HIS A 1102 16.46 40.78 21.87
CA HIS A 1102 17.47 40.73 22.93
C HIS A 1102 17.99 42.15 23.17
N SER A 1103 17.21 42.99 23.84
CA SER A 1103 17.73 44.30 24.22
C SER A 1103 18.55 44.15 25.51
N GLU A 1104 19.86 44.38 25.43
CA GLU A 1104 20.70 44.69 26.61
C GLU A 1104 20.37 46.09 27.19
N THR A 1105 19.24 46.69 26.81
CA THR A 1105 18.82 48.02 27.24
C THR A 1105 17.53 47.92 28.03
N SER A 1106 17.67 47.59 29.31
CA SER A 1106 16.68 47.80 30.36
C SER A 1106 16.36 49.28 30.61
N ALA A 1107 16.17 50.10 29.57
CA ALA A 1107 15.90 51.52 29.73
C ALA A 1107 14.87 52.01 28.70
N ALA A 1108 13.62 52.14 29.18
CA ALA A 1108 12.58 53.05 28.69
C ALA A 1108 11.37 52.52 27.86
N ILE A 1109 10.79 51.36 28.20
CA ILE A 1109 9.36 51.10 27.90
C ILE A 1109 8.61 50.60 29.15
N LEU A 1110 8.81 51.31 30.26
CA LEU A 1110 7.87 51.36 31.38
C LEU A 1110 7.51 52.82 31.62
N VAL A 1111 6.76 53.41 30.69
CA VAL A 1111 5.87 54.50 31.03
C VAL A 1111 4.46 54.09 30.63
N LYS A 1112 3.78 53.52 31.62
CA LYS A 1112 2.33 53.44 31.77
C LYS A 1112 1.59 52.45 30.86
N ALA A 1113 1.32 51.30 31.45
CA ALA A 1113 -0.06 50.81 31.51
C ALA A 1113 -1.02 52.01 31.64
N ASN A 1114 -1.93 52.16 30.68
CA ASN A 1114 -2.89 53.26 30.52
C ASN A 1114 -2.30 54.67 30.31
N THR A 1115 -2.08 55.07 29.05
CA THR A 1115 -2.74 56.23 28.39
C THR A 1115 -2.29 56.32 26.93
N GLN A 1116 -3.24 56.61 26.04
CA GLN A 1116 -3.09 56.73 24.58
C GLN A 1116 -1.76 57.34 24.11
N VAL A 1117 -1.12 56.67 23.14
CA VAL A 1117 -0.22 57.30 22.17
C VAL A 1117 -0.78 56.98 20.78
N ALA A 1118 -1.10 58.04 20.05
CA ALA A 1118 -1.68 58.02 18.72
C ALA A 1118 -0.59 57.78 17.67
N ASP A 1119 -0.61 56.60 17.03
CA ASP A 1119 -0.81 56.40 15.58
C ASP A 1119 -0.47 54.94 15.19
N SER A 1120 -1.45 54.26 14.60
CA SER A 1120 -1.46 52.93 13.95
C SER A 1120 -0.93 51.68 14.72
N SER A 1121 -1.86 50.78 15.03
CA SER A 1121 -1.70 49.33 15.34
C SER A 1121 -0.78 48.92 16.50
N THR A 1122 -1.23 49.06 17.75
CA THR A 1122 -0.60 48.40 18.92
C THR A 1122 -1.34 47.10 19.24
N ILE A 1123 -0.65 45.96 19.11
CA ILE A 1123 -1.17 44.64 19.50
C ILE A 1123 -1.21 44.57 21.04
N THR A 1124 -2.34 44.13 21.60
CA THR A 1124 -2.57 44.03 23.05
C THR A 1124 -2.03 42.72 23.65
N ALA A 1125 -1.78 42.70 24.97
CA ALA A 1125 -1.40 41.47 25.67
C ALA A 1125 -2.45 40.36 25.51
N ASP A 1126 -3.74 40.69 25.54
CA ASP A 1126 -4.85 39.74 25.35
C ASP A 1126 -4.84 39.12 23.94
N GLU A 1127 -4.54 39.91 22.90
CA GLU A 1127 -4.40 39.42 21.53
C GLU A 1127 -3.20 38.48 21.40
N LEU A 1128 -2.08 38.80 22.07
CA LEU A 1128 -0.86 37.97 22.05
C LEU A 1128 -1.05 36.66 22.81
N VAL A 1129 -1.69 36.68 23.98
CA VAL A 1129 -2.06 35.46 24.71
C VAL A 1129 -3.03 34.62 23.88
N THR A 1130 -4.05 35.24 23.28
CA THR A 1130 -4.99 34.53 22.39
C THR A 1130 -4.27 33.88 21.21
N ALA A 1131 -3.34 34.60 20.57
CA ALA A 1131 -2.56 34.08 19.46
C ALA A 1131 -1.63 32.93 19.89
N ALA A 1132 -1.01 33.00 21.07
CA ALA A 1132 -0.19 31.93 21.62
C ALA A 1132 -1.00 30.64 21.83
N TYR A 1133 -2.18 30.74 22.46
CA TYR A 1133 -3.08 29.61 22.65
C TYR A 1133 -3.61 29.04 21.33
N ALA A 1134 -3.97 29.90 20.37
CA ALA A 1134 -4.43 29.46 19.06
C ALA A 1134 -3.33 28.72 18.28
N ARG A 1135 -2.08 29.16 18.37
CA ARG A 1135 -0.94 28.54 17.67
C ARG A 1135 -0.50 27.22 18.30
N MET A 1136 -0.46 27.13 19.63
CA MET A 1136 0.07 25.97 20.34
C MET A 1136 -1.04 24.93 20.58
N LEU A 1137 -2.16 25.37 21.15
CA LEU A 1137 -3.23 24.50 21.63
C LEU A 1137 -4.46 24.45 20.71
N SER A 1138 -4.45 25.22 19.62
CA SER A 1138 -5.53 25.26 18.63
C SER A 1138 -6.90 25.69 19.18
N ARG A 1139 -6.91 26.49 20.26
CA ARG A 1139 -8.11 27.01 20.90
C ARG A 1139 -7.87 28.39 21.48
N ARG A 1140 -8.93 29.02 21.98
CA ARG A 1140 -8.82 30.25 22.79
C ARG A 1140 -8.48 29.91 24.25
N PRO A 1141 -7.78 30.80 24.98
CA PRO A 1141 -7.58 30.62 26.41
C PRO A 1141 -8.93 30.75 27.13
N THR A 1142 -9.08 30.00 28.23
CA THR A 1142 -10.14 30.24 29.21
C THR A 1142 -9.93 31.59 29.91
N ALA A 1143 -10.93 32.10 30.63
CA ALA A 1143 -10.81 33.36 31.36
C ALA A 1143 -9.65 33.34 32.39
N ALA A 1144 -9.46 32.20 33.08
CA ALA A 1144 -8.35 32.04 34.03
C ALA A 1144 -6.99 31.98 33.33
N GLU A 1145 -6.89 31.26 32.21
CA GLU A 1145 -5.66 31.22 31.40
C GLU A 1145 -5.31 32.58 30.79
N MET A 1146 -6.31 33.35 30.36
CA MET A 1146 -6.11 34.71 29.87
C MET A 1146 -5.52 35.61 30.95
N GLU A 1147 -6.11 35.58 32.15
CA GLU A 1147 -5.62 36.38 33.28
C GLU A 1147 -4.20 35.97 33.70
N ASN A 1148 -3.94 34.66 33.81
CA ASN A 1148 -2.60 34.16 34.13
C ASN A 1148 -1.56 34.55 33.08
N GLY A 1149 -1.90 34.44 31.79
CA GLY A 1149 -1.00 34.82 30.70
C GLY A 1149 -0.71 36.33 30.71
N ARG A 1150 -1.74 37.15 30.92
CA ARG A 1150 -1.60 38.60 31.05
C ARG A 1150 -0.71 38.98 32.24
N GLN A 1151 -0.96 38.39 33.40
CA GLN A 1151 -0.19 38.64 34.61
C GLN A 1151 1.27 38.21 34.42
N TYR A 1152 1.52 37.03 33.84
CA TYR A 1152 2.88 36.55 33.59
C TYR A 1152 3.67 37.49 32.65
N ILE A 1153 3.04 37.97 31.59
CA ILE A 1153 3.65 38.95 30.68
C ILE A 1153 3.93 40.27 31.40
N ALA A 1154 3.00 40.74 32.24
CA ALA A 1154 3.16 41.98 33.00
C ALA A 1154 4.27 41.91 34.06
N ASP A 1155 4.52 40.72 34.63
CA ASP A 1155 5.56 40.48 35.64
C ASP A 1155 6.95 40.22 35.03
N SER A 1156 7.05 40.10 33.70
CA SER A 1156 8.30 39.83 32.99
C SER A 1156 9.10 41.11 32.68
N ASP A 1157 10.41 40.96 32.46
CA ASP A 1157 11.31 42.10 32.20
C ASP A 1157 10.90 42.90 30.95
N ASP A 1158 10.39 42.21 29.91
CA ASP A 1158 9.75 42.81 28.74
C ASP A 1158 8.68 41.89 28.13
N LEU A 1159 7.95 42.42 27.14
CA LEU A 1159 6.86 41.70 26.45
C LEU A 1159 7.33 40.43 25.73
N VAL A 1160 8.49 40.47 25.08
CA VAL A 1160 9.02 39.36 24.29
C VAL A 1160 9.51 38.26 25.23
N GLU A 1161 10.12 38.63 26.35
CA GLU A 1161 10.52 37.75 27.43
C GLU A 1161 9.34 37.03 28.08
N GLY A 1162 8.27 37.76 28.41
CA GLY A 1162 7.03 37.18 28.92
C GLY A 1162 6.37 36.22 27.93
N LEU A 1163 6.33 36.59 26.65
CA LEU A 1163 5.82 35.71 25.59
C LEU A 1163 6.70 34.49 25.34
N ARG A 1164 8.02 34.61 25.44
CA ARG A 1164 8.94 33.48 25.36
C ARG A 1164 8.65 32.45 26.44
N GLY A 1165 8.49 32.90 27.67
CA GLY A 1165 8.12 32.03 28.80
C GLY A 1165 6.75 31.38 28.61
N LEU A 1166 5.76 32.13 28.13
CA LEU A 1166 4.42 31.59 27.83
C LEU A 1166 4.47 30.53 26.71
N VAL A 1167 5.15 30.80 25.60
CA VAL A 1167 5.31 29.84 24.48
C VAL A 1167 6.00 28.57 24.96
N TRP A 1168 7.10 28.70 25.72
CA TRP A 1168 7.80 27.57 26.29
C TRP A 1168 6.89 26.74 27.21
N ALA A 1169 6.09 27.40 28.06
CA ALA A 1169 5.17 26.72 28.96
C ALA A 1169 4.09 25.95 28.18
N LEU A 1170 3.49 26.57 27.16
CA LEU A 1170 2.44 25.95 26.34
C LEU A 1170 2.96 24.73 25.56
N LEU A 1171 4.15 24.82 24.95
CA LEU A 1171 4.81 23.70 24.26
C LEU A 1171 5.07 22.48 25.18
N ASN A 1172 5.22 22.73 26.48
CA ASN A 1172 5.48 21.70 27.49
C ASN A 1172 4.20 21.12 28.14
N THR A 1173 3.02 21.58 27.73
CA THR A 1173 1.76 21.04 28.25
C THR A 1173 1.44 19.66 27.68
N GLN A 1174 0.72 18.84 28.45
CA GLN A 1174 0.19 17.57 27.93
C GLN A 1174 -0.75 17.81 26.74
N GLU A 1175 -1.50 18.91 26.74
CA GLU A 1175 -2.43 19.28 25.66
C GLU A 1175 -1.70 19.53 24.33
N PHE A 1176 -0.53 20.17 24.35
CA PHE A 1176 0.29 20.34 23.14
C PHE A 1176 0.82 18.99 22.62
N LEU A 1177 1.29 18.14 23.53
CA LEU A 1177 1.94 16.85 23.21
C LEU A 1177 0.98 15.73 22.84
N THR A 1178 -0.33 15.96 22.99
CA THR A 1178 -1.35 14.96 22.74
C THR A 1178 -2.42 15.46 21.76
N ASN A 1179 -2.98 14.51 21.03
CA ASN A 1179 -4.26 14.64 20.35
C ASN A 1179 -5.36 14.20 21.33
N HIS A 1180 -6.44 14.98 21.41
CA HIS A 1180 -7.47 14.85 22.43
C HIS A 1180 -8.87 15.03 21.87
#